data_AF-A0A973C600-F1
#
_entry.id   AF-A0A973C600-F1
#
_cell.length_a   1.000
_cell.length_b   1.000
_cell.length_c   1.000
_cell.angle_alpha   90.00
_cell.angle_beta   90.00
_cell.angle_gamma   90.00
#
_symmetry.space_group_name_H-M   'P 1'
#
loop_
_entity.id
_entity.type
_entity.pdbx_description
1 polymer ?
#
loop_
_entity_poly.entity_id
_entity_poly.type
_entity_poly.pdbx_seq_one_letter_code
_entity_poly.pdbx_strand_id
1 'polypeptide(L)'
;MSLLLFLSIATLFLGPYLCKFVGSKSDRFAFFDSFIFVSIGGLVLFHILPELLESGGIAVLGLMLVGLFGPGMVEKIFHKVAKQTHSITLILGVFGLVLHALTDGGALAIRDDQTAYLLAIGVVLHRFPVGLTVWWLLRPHYGRALPLAVLTAMSVATVAGTWLGGELIAHDSGNWLIWFQALVMGSILHVVFHQPYKQEHGEETQRDKFAAGTGSLIGAICLLAVLLPHWLGYAPHDHGSEDVAVVSQTTISQMTVSSALHADDHAGHDEHVGHDEHVGHDDHVGHDDHVGHDDHVGHDDHVGHDDHVGHDDHVGHDDHVGHDDHGNETAETLLRFVSLSLHAAPALLFAYILTWLINFVKPAFNLVGQLRSTGPVAGALKGTLIGLPLPICIPDASSMYKQLIKAGCGSALAVSFLVASPVIGFDALLISLPLLGAEWVGIRLVMAIILAVTLGLLIGLLFKKDDSNTKICATPEQLKQSTSRLKHAFEHGFAHLIDHTAPWVLFGLIAAATFTPTIGWQFLQQEPWLQVVLAILIALPFHFCATGITPVLAIMLIAGVSPGAVVAFSLVGPTLNLDLYRFIKDNQSKHIAIAVVMAIVTVALLLGLGIMYWVPELPKPWLTLAPHWQDDWWRYLSLVIVTILFAISILRRGARSFMLELLPHSFRHAKPHHHHH
;
A
#
# COMPACT_ATOMS: atom_id res chain seq x y z
N MET A 1 -23.03 -29.62 15.82
CA MET A 1 -22.17 -28.95 14.82
C MET A 1 -22.85 -27.65 14.43
N SER A 2 -22.23 -26.49 14.65
CA SER A 2 -22.84 -25.19 14.30
C SER A 2 -23.08 -25.11 12.78
N LEU A 3 -24.15 -24.43 12.36
CA LEU A 3 -24.48 -24.25 10.94
C LEU A 3 -23.30 -23.66 10.15
N LEU A 4 -22.56 -22.73 10.77
CA LEU A 4 -21.37 -22.10 10.18
C LEU A 4 -20.23 -23.09 9.95
N LEU A 5 -19.98 -24.04 10.86
CA LEU A 5 -18.97 -25.08 10.64
C LEU A 5 -19.35 -25.99 9.46
N PHE A 6 -20.64 -26.35 9.33
CA PHE A 6 -21.10 -27.13 8.18
C PHE A 6 -20.93 -26.34 6.87
N LEU A 7 -21.37 -25.07 6.84
CA LEU A 7 -21.23 -24.21 5.66
C LEU A 7 -19.76 -24.00 5.27
N SER A 8 -18.89 -23.79 6.25
CA SER A 8 -17.45 -23.65 6.10
C SER A 8 -16.80 -24.88 5.44
N ILE A 9 -17.20 -26.09 5.84
CA ILE A 9 -16.74 -27.32 5.17
C ILE A 9 -17.36 -27.42 3.76
N ALA A 10 -18.65 -27.10 3.61
CA ALA A 10 -19.32 -27.19 2.31
C ALA A 10 -18.72 -26.24 1.26
N THR A 11 -18.39 -25.00 1.62
CA THR A 11 -17.79 -24.00 0.72
C THR A 11 -16.39 -24.43 0.25
N LEU A 12 -15.62 -25.09 1.11
CA LEU A 12 -14.31 -25.65 0.78
C LEU A 12 -14.38 -26.68 -0.38
N PHE A 13 -15.44 -27.48 -0.47
CA PHE A 13 -15.65 -28.47 -1.54
C PHE A 13 -16.38 -27.93 -2.77
N LEU A 14 -16.78 -26.66 -2.79
CA LEU A 14 -17.51 -26.07 -3.91
C LEU A 14 -16.62 -25.82 -5.15
N GLY A 15 -15.33 -25.56 -4.95
CA GLY A 15 -14.34 -25.37 -6.02
C GLY A 15 -14.30 -26.49 -7.06
N PRO A 16 -14.15 -27.77 -6.67
CA PRO A 16 -14.21 -28.94 -7.57
C PRO A 16 -15.46 -29.00 -8.47
N TYR A 17 -16.60 -28.51 -7.99
CA TYR A 17 -17.88 -28.55 -8.69
C TYR A 17 -17.97 -27.46 -9.76
N LEU A 18 -17.56 -26.23 -9.45
CA LEU A 18 -17.67 -25.08 -10.35
C LEU A 18 -16.75 -25.15 -11.57
N CYS A 19 -15.59 -25.83 -11.46
CA CYS A 19 -14.68 -26.02 -12.59
C CYS A 19 -15.34 -26.76 -13.79
N LYS A 20 -16.52 -27.39 -13.61
CA LYS A 20 -17.24 -28.08 -14.68
C LYS A 20 -18.08 -27.15 -15.58
N PHE A 21 -18.47 -25.96 -15.10
CA PHE A 21 -19.52 -25.13 -15.72
C PHE A 21 -19.03 -23.98 -16.61
N VAL A 22 -17.72 -23.71 -16.66
CA VAL A 22 -17.16 -22.58 -17.42
C VAL A 22 -16.73 -23.04 -18.83
N GLY A 23 -16.68 -22.12 -19.82
CA GLY A 23 -16.59 -22.32 -21.28
C GLY A 23 -15.48 -23.22 -21.87
N SER A 24 -14.76 -22.75 -22.91
CA SER A 24 -13.74 -23.57 -23.60
C SER A 24 -12.58 -23.96 -22.66
N LYS A 25 -11.66 -24.86 -23.07
CA LYS A 25 -10.54 -25.25 -22.18
C LYS A 25 -9.57 -24.09 -21.88
N SER A 26 -9.38 -23.16 -22.82
CA SER A 26 -8.42 -22.05 -22.67
C SER A 26 -9.01 -20.89 -21.85
N ASP A 27 -10.18 -20.39 -22.26
CA ASP A 27 -10.87 -19.29 -21.57
C ASP A 27 -11.16 -19.63 -20.09
N ARG A 28 -11.51 -20.90 -19.80
CA ARG A 28 -11.66 -21.40 -18.42
C ARG A 28 -10.43 -21.19 -17.57
N PHE A 29 -9.28 -21.51 -18.14
CA PHE A 29 -8.02 -21.42 -17.41
C PHE A 29 -7.71 -19.97 -17.10
N ALA A 30 -7.82 -19.09 -18.10
CA ALA A 30 -7.63 -17.65 -17.95
C ALA A 30 -8.55 -17.05 -16.88
N PHE A 31 -9.84 -17.40 -16.90
CA PHE A 31 -10.82 -16.97 -15.91
C PHE A 31 -10.44 -17.38 -14.49
N PHE A 32 -10.24 -18.67 -14.23
CA PHE A 32 -9.97 -19.16 -12.88
C PHE A 32 -8.58 -18.76 -12.36
N ASP A 33 -7.56 -18.73 -13.23
CA ASP A 33 -6.23 -18.20 -12.89
C ASP A 33 -6.33 -16.75 -12.39
N SER A 34 -7.07 -15.91 -13.12
CA SER A 34 -7.23 -14.50 -12.78
C SER A 34 -8.15 -14.27 -11.59
N PHE A 35 -9.17 -15.11 -11.40
CA PHE A 35 -10.03 -15.11 -10.21
C PHE A 35 -9.22 -15.46 -8.95
N ILE A 36 -8.47 -16.56 -8.99
CA ILE A 36 -7.64 -17.03 -7.87
C ILE A 36 -6.58 -15.97 -7.53
N PHE A 37 -5.93 -15.41 -8.55
CA PHE A 37 -4.92 -14.37 -8.38
C PHE A 37 -5.45 -13.16 -7.61
N VAL A 38 -6.61 -12.63 -7.99
CA VAL A 38 -7.21 -11.45 -7.31
C VAL A 38 -7.78 -11.81 -5.94
N SER A 39 -8.52 -12.90 -5.83
CA SER A 39 -9.18 -13.29 -4.58
C SER A 39 -8.17 -13.69 -3.50
N ILE A 40 -7.26 -14.62 -3.80
CA ILE A 40 -6.24 -15.06 -2.83
C ILE A 40 -5.24 -13.94 -2.58
N GLY A 41 -4.69 -13.31 -3.63
CA GLY A 41 -3.73 -12.22 -3.46
C GLY A 41 -4.32 -11.07 -2.62
N GLY A 42 -5.59 -10.72 -2.86
CA GLY A 42 -6.31 -9.74 -2.07
C GLY A 42 -6.53 -10.16 -0.61
N LEU A 43 -6.94 -11.40 -0.35
CA LEU A 43 -7.11 -11.90 1.03
C LEU A 43 -5.80 -11.87 1.80
N VAL A 44 -4.71 -12.28 1.16
CA VAL A 44 -3.38 -12.20 1.75
C VAL A 44 -3.03 -10.76 2.13
N LEU A 45 -3.31 -9.78 1.28
CA LEU A 45 -2.91 -8.39 1.50
C LEU A 45 -3.83 -7.61 2.46
N PHE A 46 -5.14 -7.87 2.44
CA PHE A 46 -6.13 -7.11 3.20
C PHE A 46 -6.58 -7.76 4.50
N HIS A 47 -6.41 -9.07 4.64
CA HIS A 47 -6.87 -9.81 5.81
C HIS A 47 -5.70 -10.41 6.58
N ILE A 48 -4.88 -11.24 5.92
CA ILE A 48 -3.89 -12.04 6.64
C ILE A 48 -2.62 -11.24 6.96
N LEU A 49 -2.16 -10.41 6.02
CA LEU A 49 -0.93 -9.63 6.22
C LEU A 49 -1.08 -8.60 7.35
N PRO A 50 -2.14 -7.76 7.44
CA PRO A 50 -2.34 -6.84 8.56
C PRO A 50 -2.33 -7.54 9.92
N GLU A 51 -3.07 -8.64 10.04
CA GLU A 51 -3.15 -9.45 11.27
C GLU A 51 -1.78 -9.98 11.73
N LEU A 52 -1.03 -10.59 10.79
CA LEU A 52 0.31 -11.09 11.08
C LEU A 52 1.26 -9.95 11.43
N LEU A 53 1.11 -8.81 10.76
CA LEU A 53 1.92 -7.62 10.98
C LEU A 53 1.70 -7.07 12.40
N GLU A 54 0.45 -6.96 12.85
CA GLU A 54 0.10 -6.49 14.20
C GLU A 54 0.71 -7.41 15.26
N SER A 55 0.51 -8.72 15.12
CA SER A 55 0.97 -9.71 16.11
C SER A 55 2.49 -9.98 16.04
N GLY A 56 3.08 -9.91 14.84
CA GLY A 56 4.45 -10.37 14.56
C GLY A 56 5.46 -9.27 14.25
N GLY A 57 5.01 -8.01 14.11
CA GLY A 57 5.81 -6.85 13.80
C GLY A 57 6.49 -6.90 12.42
N ILE A 58 7.49 -6.03 12.21
CA ILE A 58 8.16 -5.87 10.91
C ILE A 58 8.90 -7.12 10.41
N ALA A 59 9.23 -8.06 11.31
CA ALA A 59 9.84 -9.34 10.95
C ALA A 59 8.96 -10.17 9.99
N VAL A 60 7.64 -9.99 10.07
CA VAL A 60 6.67 -10.62 9.17
C VAL A 60 6.90 -10.22 7.72
N LEU A 61 7.19 -8.94 7.43
CA LEU A 61 7.52 -8.51 6.07
C LEU A 61 8.79 -9.20 5.56
N GLY A 62 9.82 -9.30 6.40
CA GLY A 62 11.07 -9.98 6.05
C GLY A 62 10.85 -11.46 5.72
N LEU A 63 10.13 -12.18 6.58
CA LEU A 63 9.84 -13.60 6.40
C LEU A 63 8.90 -13.86 5.22
N MET A 64 7.91 -13.00 5.01
CA MET A 64 7.03 -13.07 3.84
C MET A 64 7.82 -12.85 2.54
N LEU A 65 8.77 -11.90 2.51
CA LEU A 65 9.65 -11.71 1.35
C LEU A 65 10.54 -12.94 1.11
N VAL A 66 11.07 -13.56 2.16
CA VAL A 66 11.82 -14.83 2.05
C VAL A 66 10.92 -15.93 1.50
N GLY A 67 9.68 -16.05 1.95
CA GLY A 67 8.71 -17.00 1.39
C GLY A 67 8.40 -16.73 -0.08
N LEU A 68 8.27 -15.46 -0.45
CA LEU A 68 7.92 -15.02 -1.80
C LEU A 68 9.04 -15.22 -2.83
N PHE A 69 10.29 -14.91 -2.46
CA PHE A 69 11.42 -14.95 -3.39
C PHE A 69 12.35 -16.16 -3.19
N GLY A 70 12.34 -16.75 -2.00
CA GLY A 70 13.20 -17.87 -1.61
C GLY A 70 13.14 -19.07 -2.56
N PRO A 71 11.95 -19.61 -2.91
CA PRO A 71 11.85 -20.74 -3.83
C PRO A 71 12.54 -20.49 -5.18
N GLY A 72 12.31 -19.30 -5.77
CA GLY A 72 12.92 -18.92 -7.04
C GLY A 72 14.43 -18.66 -6.96
N MET A 73 14.93 -18.18 -5.83
CA MET A 73 16.37 -18.06 -5.59
C MET A 73 17.04 -19.42 -5.48
N VAL A 74 16.45 -20.35 -4.73
CA VAL A 74 16.96 -21.73 -4.57
C VAL A 74 16.96 -22.45 -5.92
N GLU A 75 15.92 -22.29 -6.74
CA GLU A 75 15.86 -22.88 -8.08
C GLU A 75 16.99 -22.39 -8.99
N LYS A 76 17.31 -21.09 -8.96
CA LYS A 76 18.40 -20.49 -9.76
C LYS A 76 19.78 -20.93 -9.29
N ILE A 77 20.00 -21.03 -7.98
CA ILE A 77 21.31 -21.40 -7.42
C ILE A 77 21.55 -22.90 -7.60
N PHE A 78 20.51 -23.73 -7.45
CA PHE A 78 20.62 -25.18 -7.45
C PHE A 78 19.79 -25.80 -8.59
N HIS A 79 20.23 -25.60 -9.85
CA HIS A 79 19.58 -26.18 -11.03
C HIS A 79 19.40 -27.72 -10.95
N LYS A 80 20.27 -28.42 -10.22
CA LYS A 80 20.21 -29.88 -10.02
C LYS A 80 19.13 -30.31 -8.99
N VAL A 81 18.68 -29.38 -8.15
CA VAL A 81 17.71 -29.58 -7.05
C VAL A 81 16.35 -28.93 -7.37
N ALA A 82 16.25 -28.15 -8.45
CA ALA A 82 15.04 -27.43 -8.87
C ALA A 82 13.73 -28.24 -8.76
N LYS A 83 13.74 -29.51 -9.20
CA LYS A 83 12.57 -30.39 -9.12
C LYS A 83 12.17 -30.73 -7.67
N GLN A 84 13.14 -30.85 -6.77
CA GLN A 84 12.89 -31.07 -5.34
C GLN A 84 12.39 -29.79 -4.66
N THR A 85 12.90 -28.63 -5.05
CA THR A 85 12.48 -27.33 -4.51
C THR A 85 10.98 -27.09 -4.68
N HIS A 86 10.43 -27.36 -5.88
CA HIS A 86 8.99 -27.20 -6.14
C HIS A 86 8.13 -28.10 -5.24
N SER A 87 8.54 -29.38 -5.05
CA SER A 87 7.84 -30.30 -4.16
C SER A 87 7.94 -29.88 -2.69
N ILE A 88 9.08 -29.37 -2.24
CA ILE A 88 9.26 -28.86 -0.87
C ILE A 88 8.36 -27.64 -0.61
N THR A 89 8.36 -26.67 -1.52
CA THR A 89 7.49 -25.49 -1.41
C THR A 89 6.02 -25.89 -1.39
N LEU A 90 5.62 -26.88 -2.18
CA LEU A 90 4.25 -27.38 -2.21
C LEU A 90 3.87 -28.11 -0.90
N ILE A 91 4.76 -28.94 -0.36
CA ILE A 91 4.54 -29.63 0.93
C ILE A 91 4.42 -28.61 2.06
N LEU A 92 5.34 -27.64 2.12
CA LEU A 92 5.33 -26.56 3.11
C LEU A 92 4.04 -25.73 3.01
N GLY A 93 3.63 -25.38 1.79
CA GLY A 93 2.37 -24.66 1.54
C GLY A 93 1.13 -25.45 1.97
N VAL A 94 1.07 -26.75 1.65
CA VAL A 94 -0.04 -27.63 2.09
C VAL A 94 -0.07 -27.74 3.61
N PHE A 95 1.08 -27.95 4.26
CA PHE A 95 1.15 -28.02 5.72
C PHE A 95 0.70 -26.72 6.37
N GLY A 96 1.18 -25.58 5.88
CA GLY A 96 0.76 -24.27 6.38
C GLY A 96 -0.73 -23.97 6.14
N LEU A 97 -1.32 -24.40 5.02
CA LEU A 97 -2.76 -24.30 4.79
C LEU A 97 -3.58 -25.15 5.78
N VAL A 98 -3.07 -26.33 6.17
CA VAL A 98 -3.73 -27.17 7.19
C VAL A 98 -3.65 -26.52 8.57
N LEU A 99 -2.50 -25.93 8.93
CA LEU A 99 -2.36 -25.17 10.18
C LEU A 99 -3.24 -23.92 10.20
N HIS A 100 -3.36 -23.21 9.08
CA HIS A 100 -4.28 -22.09 8.97
C HIS A 100 -5.76 -22.53 9.06
N ALA A 101 -6.12 -23.68 8.48
CA ALA A 101 -7.45 -24.25 8.64
C ALA A 101 -7.76 -24.65 10.09
N LEU A 102 -6.74 -24.96 10.90
CA LEU A 102 -6.89 -25.17 12.34
C LEU A 102 -7.24 -23.85 13.05
N THR A 103 -6.56 -22.75 12.74
CA THR A 103 -6.86 -21.43 13.32
C THR A 103 -8.25 -20.90 12.92
N ASP A 104 -8.69 -21.14 11.68
CA ASP A 104 -10.08 -20.85 11.25
C ASP A 104 -11.13 -21.53 12.14
N GLY A 105 -10.83 -22.75 12.60
CA GLY A 105 -11.72 -23.50 13.47
C GLY A 105 -11.94 -22.80 14.81
N GLY A 106 -10.91 -22.15 15.34
CA GLY A 106 -11.00 -21.34 16.56
C GLY A 106 -11.98 -20.17 16.39
N ALA A 107 -11.88 -19.44 15.28
CA ALA A 107 -12.79 -18.33 14.97
C ALA A 107 -14.26 -18.77 14.84
N LEU A 108 -14.53 -20.00 14.39
CA LEU A 108 -15.87 -20.58 14.30
C LEU A 108 -16.44 -21.07 15.65
N ALA A 109 -15.61 -21.14 16.70
CA ALA A 109 -16.00 -21.61 18.02
C ALA A 109 -16.62 -20.51 18.90
N ILE A 110 -16.26 -19.24 18.65
CA ILE A 110 -16.73 -18.05 19.39
C ILE A 110 -18.20 -17.78 19.00
N ARG A 111 -19.10 -17.63 19.99
CA ARG A 111 -20.56 -17.69 19.76
C ARG A 111 -21.40 -16.56 20.35
N ASP A 112 -20.87 -15.74 21.25
CA ASP A 112 -21.69 -14.88 22.09
C ASP A 112 -21.71 -13.39 21.68
N ASP A 113 -21.05 -13.01 20.58
CA ASP A 113 -21.05 -11.63 20.07
C ASP A 113 -21.46 -11.54 18.59
N GLN A 114 -22.19 -10.48 18.22
CA GLN A 114 -22.54 -10.14 16.83
C GLN A 114 -21.30 -9.92 15.97
N THR A 115 -20.23 -9.34 16.53
CA THR A 115 -18.95 -9.15 15.84
C THR A 115 -18.32 -10.49 15.48
N ALA A 116 -18.30 -11.44 16.43
CA ALA A 116 -17.80 -12.80 16.25
C ALA A 116 -18.62 -13.59 15.21
N TYR A 117 -19.93 -13.36 15.13
CA TYR A 117 -20.77 -13.96 14.10
C TYR A 117 -20.42 -13.47 12.68
N LEU A 118 -20.15 -12.17 12.51
CA LEU A 118 -19.72 -11.60 11.23
C LEU A 118 -18.32 -12.07 10.83
N LEU A 119 -17.39 -12.18 11.80
CA LEU A 119 -16.07 -12.79 11.59
C LEU A 119 -16.19 -14.24 11.10
N ALA A 120 -17.04 -15.04 11.73
CA ALA A 120 -17.29 -16.43 11.35
C ALA A 120 -17.91 -16.56 9.93
N ILE A 121 -18.73 -15.60 9.51
CA ILE A 121 -19.20 -15.51 8.11
C ILE A 121 -18.03 -15.21 7.17
N GLY A 122 -17.14 -14.30 7.53
CA GLY A 122 -15.91 -14.03 6.79
C GLY A 122 -15.07 -15.30 6.58
N VAL A 123 -14.93 -16.13 7.63
CA VAL A 123 -14.27 -17.44 7.56
C VAL A 123 -14.94 -18.37 6.55
N VAL A 124 -16.27 -18.49 6.59
CA VAL A 124 -17.03 -19.33 5.65
C VAL A 124 -16.84 -18.88 4.20
N LEU A 125 -16.82 -17.57 3.95
CA LEU A 125 -16.71 -16.99 2.62
C LEU A 125 -15.31 -17.14 2.02
N HIS A 126 -14.24 -16.92 2.80
CA HIS A 126 -12.87 -17.01 2.26
C HIS A 126 -12.47 -18.46 1.88
N ARG A 127 -13.15 -19.47 2.44
CA ARG A 127 -12.91 -20.89 2.14
C ARG A 127 -13.25 -21.28 0.72
N PHE A 128 -14.15 -20.55 0.08
CA PHE A 128 -14.49 -20.79 -1.31
C PHE A 128 -13.27 -20.56 -2.25
N PRO A 129 -12.64 -19.37 -2.27
CA PRO A 129 -11.38 -19.15 -3.01
C PRO A 129 -10.28 -20.14 -2.65
N VAL A 130 -10.11 -20.46 -1.35
CA VAL A 130 -9.05 -21.36 -0.88
C VAL A 130 -9.25 -22.79 -1.41
N GLY A 131 -10.46 -23.35 -1.27
CA GLY A 131 -10.78 -24.69 -1.76
C GLY A 131 -10.65 -24.83 -3.28
N LEU A 132 -11.06 -23.79 -4.02
CA LEU A 132 -10.85 -23.69 -5.46
C LEU A 132 -9.36 -23.69 -5.81
N THR A 133 -8.54 -22.93 -5.08
CA THR A 133 -7.09 -22.81 -5.30
C THR A 133 -6.37 -24.14 -5.08
N VAL A 134 -6.64 -24.82 -3.96
CA VAL A 134 -6.08 -26.15 -3.66
C VAL A 134 -6.42 -27.15 -4.76
N TRP A 135 -7.68 -27.18 -5.18
CA TRP A 135 -8.12 -28.05 -6.27
C TRP A 135 -7.43 -27.72 -7.59
N TRP A 136 -7.35 -26.43 -7.94
CA TRP A 136 -6.78 -25.95 -9.19
C TRP A 136 -5.27 -26.20 -9.29
N LEU A 137 -4.54 -26.04 -8.19
CA LEU A 137 -3.08 -26.15 -8.12
C LEU A 137 -2.63 -27.61 -8.10
N LEU A 138 -3.31 -28.49 -7.35
CA LEU A 138 -2.87 -29.88 -7.17
C LEU A 138 -3.40 -30.82 -8.26
N ARG A 139 -4.61 -30.58 -8.80
CA ARG A 139 -5.26 -31.51 -9.73
C ARG A 139 -4.47 -31.78 -11.02
N PRO A 140 -3.88 -30.78 -11.69
CA PRO A 140 -3.16 -31.01 -12.94
C PRO A 140 -1.91 -31.89 -12.77
N HIS A 141 -1.26 -31.80 -11.61
CA HIS A 141 0.01 -32.49 -11.35
C HIS A 141 -0.16 -33.85 -10.66
N TYR A 142 -1.14 -33.98 -9.75
CA TYR A 142 -1.29 -35.16 -8.89
C TYR A 142 -2.63 -35.89 -9.07
N GLY A 143 -3.45 -35.47 -10.05
CA GLY A 143 -4.78 -36.04 -10.26
C GLY A 143 -5.77 -35.64 -9.17
N ARG A 144 -6.88 -36.38 -9.04
CA ARG A 144 -7.99 -35.99 -8.15
C ARG A 144 -7.80 -36.40 -6.69
N ALA A 145 -6.96 -37.39 -6.41
CA ALA A 145 -6.85 -37.98 -5.07
C ALA A 145 -6.16 -37.03 -4.07
N LEU A 146 -5.02 -36.46 -4.45
CA LEU A 146 -4.27 -35.56 -3.57
C LEU A 146 -5.04 -34.28 -3.18
N PRO A 147 -5.63 -33.49 -4.10
CA PRO A 147 -6.41 -32.32 -3.69
C PRO A 147 -7.58 -32.70 -2.79
N LEU A 148 -8.26 -33.82 -3.05
CA LEU A 148 -9.33 -34.28 -2.19
C LEU A 148 -8.82 -34.61 -0.77
N ALA A 149 -7.69 -35.31 -0.66
CA ALA A 149 -7.06 -35.61 0.61
C ALA A 149 -6.67 -34.34 1.39
N VAL A 150 -6.14 -33.33 0.71
CA VAL A 150 -5.80 -32.03 1.34
C VAL A 150 -7.05 -31.30 1.82
N LEU A 151 -8.11 -31.21 1.00
CA LEU A 151 -9.38 -30.58 1.42
C LEU A 151 -10.02 -31.31 2.61
N THR A 152 -9.93 -32.64 2.63
CA THR A 152 -10.37 -33.44 3.79
C THR A 152 -9.51 -33.17 5.02
N ALA A 153 -8.19 -33.11 4.88
CA ALA A 153 -7.28 -32.78 6.00
C ALA A 153 -7.57 -31.38 6.57
N MET A 154 -7.79 -30.38 5.72
CA MET A 154 -8.20 -29.04 6.14
C MET A 154 -9.56 -29.05 6.85
N SER A 155 -10.52 -29.86 6.38
CA SER A 155 -11.82 -30.01 7.04
C SER A 155 -11.68 -30.60 8.45
N VAL A 156 -10.84 -31.63 8.61
CA VAL A 156 -10.53 -32.23 9.91
C VAL A 156 -9.84 -31.23 10.82
N ALA A 157 -8.85 -30.49 10.30
CA ALA A 157 -8.16 -29.44 11.05
C ALA A 157 -9.14 -28.34 11.50
N THR A 158 -10.09 -27.93 10.66
CA THR A 158 -11.12 -26.96 11.05
C THR A 158 -11.95 -27.45 12.23
N VAL A 159 -12.41 -28.70 12.17
CA VAL A 159 -13.21 -29.28 13.25
C VAL A 159 -12.38 -29.36 14.53
N ALA A 160 -11.13 -29.82 14.43
CA ALA A 160 -10.21 -29.87 15.57
C ALA A 160 -9.97 -28.47 16.16
N GLY A 161 -9.88 -27.44 15.32
CA GLY A 161 -9.69 -26.05 15.70
C GLY A 161 -10.83 -25.49 16.52
N THR A 162 -12.05 -26.01 16.36
CA THR A 162 -13.18 -25.58 17.21
C THR A 162 -13.02 -25.99 18.68
N TRP A 163 -12.14 -26.96 18.96
CA TRP A 163 -11.87 -27.45 20.32
C TRP A 163 -10.50 -26.99 20.80
N LEU A 164 -9.49 -27.07 19.93
CA LEU A 164 -8.09 -26.76 20.25
C LEU A 164 -7.73 -25.29 20.06
N GLY A 165 -8.53 -24.50 19.33
CA GLY A 165 -8.18 -23.15 18.92
C GLY A 165 -7.92 -22.21 20.09
N GLY A 166 -8.77 -22.26 21.12
CA GLY A 166 -8.60 -21.45 22.34
C GLY A 166 -7.32 -21.81 23.12
N GLU A 167 -7.01 -23.11 23.26
CA GLU A 167 -5.81 -23.57 23.95
C GLU A 167 -4.52 -23.34 23.14
N LEU A 168 -4.57 -23.46 21.80
CA LEU A 168 -3.42 -23.23 20.94
C LEU A 168 -2.99 -21.76 20.95
N ILE A 169 -3.96 -20.84 20.96
CA ILE A 169 -3.70 -19.39 21.02
C ILE A 169 -3.23 -19.00 22.42
N ALA A 170 -3.80 -19.60 23.48
CA ALA A 170 -3.45 -19.28 24.86
C ALA A 170 -2.11 -19.85 25.34
N HIS A 171 -1.61 -20.94 24.74
CA HIS A 171 -0.40 -21.63 25.18
C HIS A 171 0.84 -21.35 24.29
N ASP A 172 0.71 -20.52 23.26
CA ASP A 172 1.85 -20.15 22.40
C ASP A 172 2.65 -19.00 23.01
N SER A 173 3.64 -19.33 23.84
CA SER A 173 4.49 -18.34 24.51
C SER A 173 5.54 -17.69 23.59
N GLY A 174 5.40 -17.76 22.26
CA GLY A 174 6.36 -17.16 21.33
C GLY A 174 5.86 -17.00 19.88
N ASN A 175 6.42 -16.02 19.16
CA ASN A 175 5.99 -15.60 17.82
C ASN A 175 6.27 -16.61 16.68
N TRP A 176 6.63 -17.86 16.98
CA TRP A 176 7.07 -18.82 15.96
C TRP A 176 5.96 -19.18 14.99
N LEU A 177 4.71 -19.32 15.46
CA LEU A 177 3.57 -19.66 14.61
C LEU A 177 3.28 -18.52 13.62
N ILE A 178 3.32 -17.27 14.08
CA ILE A 178 3.13 -16.06 13.26
C ILE A 178 4.25 -15.96 12.21
N TRP A 179 5.50 -16.15 12.62
CA TRP A 179 6.66 -16.13 11.71
C TRP A 179 6.60 -17.25 10.67
N PHE A 180 6.20 -18.44 11.09
CA PHE A 180 5.99 -19.58 10.20
C PHE A 180 4.85 -19.29 9.21
N GLN A 181 3.73 -18.75 9.67
CA GLN A 181 2.61 -18.35 8.82
C GLN A 181 3.03 -17.26 7.81
N ALA A 182 3.83 -16.27 8.21
CA ALA A 182 4.38 -15.26 7.31
C ALA A 182 5.24 -15.86 6.19
N LEU A 183 6.12 -16.80 6.54
CA LEU A 183 6.96 -17.52 5.57
C LEU A 183 6.11 -18.35 4.60
N VAL A 184 5.16 -19.14 5.13
CA VAL A 184 4.22 -19.92 4.32
C VAL A 184 3.42 -19.01 3.41
N MET A 185 2.94 -17.88 3.92
CA MET A 185 2.12 -16.94 3.17
C MET A 185 2.88 -16.36 1.98
N GLY A 186 4.13 -15.96 2.20
CA GLY A 186 5.05 -15.59 1.13
C GLY A 186 5.18 -16.69 0.08
N SER A 187 5.29 -17.95 0.51
CA SER A 187 5.42 -19.09 -0.40
C SER A 187 4.15 -19.40 -1.20
N ILE A 188 2.96 -19.21 -0.61
CA ILE A 188 1.67 -19.32 -1.34
C ILE A 188 1.60 -18.22 -2.39
N LEU A 189 1.95 -16.99 -1.99
CA LEU A 189 1.98 -15.85 -2.88
C LEU A 189 2.99 -16.06 -4.03
N HIS A 190 4.15 -16.68 -3.76
CA HIS A 190 5.09 -17.12 -4.79
C HIS A 190 4.42 -18.04 -5.82
N VAL A 191 3.71 -19.08 -5.37
CA VAL A 191 3.08 -20.03 -6.29
C VAL A 191 1.98 -19.34 -7.11
N VAL A 192 1.17 -18.47 -6.50
CA VAL A 192 0.13 -17.70 -7.20
C VAL A 192 0.73 -16.74 -8.23
N PHE A 193 1.81 -16.01 -7.89
CA PHE A 193 2.48 -15.10 -8.83
C PHE A 193 3.25 -15.85 -9.94
N HIS A 194 3.85 -17.00 -9.65
CA HIS A 194 4.75 -17.73 -10.56
C HIS A 194 4.08 -18.89 -11.31
N GLN A 195 2.77 -19.13 -11.11
CA GLN A 195 2.06 -20.20 -11.83
C GLN A 195 2.21 -20.00 -13.35
N PRO A 196 2.76 -20.96 -14.12
CA PRO A 196 3.10 -20.69 -15.51
C PRO A 196 1.86 -20.27 -16.30
N TYR A 197 1.84 -19.01 -16.75
CA TYR A 197 0.97 -18.60 -17.82
C TYR A 197 1.31 -19.49 -19.01
N LYS A 198 0.36 -20.31 -19.44
CA LYS A 198 0.59 -21.37 -20.43
C LYS A 198 0.95 -20.73 -21.78
N GLN A 199 2.24 -20.53 -22.04
CA GLN A 199 2.80 -20.15 -23.35
C GLN A 199 3.10 -21.38 -24.23
N GLU A 200 2.65 -22.57 -23.84
CA GLU A 200 2.76 -23.76 -24.68
C GLU A 200 1.49 -23.91 -25.52
N HIS A 201 1.58 -23.41 -26.75
CA HIS A 201 0.65 -23.54 -27.88
C HIS A 201 -0.51 -22.53 -27.99
N GLY A 202 -0.23 -21.39 -28.65
CA GLY A 202 -1.23 -20.52 -29.28
C GLY A 202 -1.01 -19.03 -28.99
N GLU A 203 -1.27 -18.17 -29.97
CA GLU A 203 -1.46 -16.74 -29.69
C GLU A 203 -2.66 -16.58 -28.75
N GLU A 204 -2.47 -15.85 -27.65
CA GLU A 204 -3.54 -15.55 -26.69
C GLU A 204 -4.70 -14.87 -27.43
N THR A 205 -5.88 -15.50 -27.39
CA THR A 205 -7.03 -14.99 -28.11
C THR A 205 -7.64 -13.80 -27.36
N GLN A 206 -8.39 -12.95 -28.06
CA GLN A 206 -9.16 -11.89 -27.42
C GLN A 206 -10.19 -12.43 -26.40
N ARG A 207 -10.65 -13.68 -26.58
CA ARG A 207 -11.55 -14.35 -25.64
C ARG A 207 -10.84 -14.73 -24.35
N ASP A 208 -9.59 -15.20 -24.42
CA ASP A 208 -8.79 -15.52 -23.25
C ASP A 208 -8.55 -14.27 -22.37
N LYS A 209 -8.21 -13.13 -23.01
CA LYS A 209 -8.03 -11.83 -22.31
C LYS A 209 -9.30 -11.37 -21.61
N PHE A 210 -10.44 -11.45 -22.29
CA PHE A 210 -11.72 -11.10 -21.71
C PHE A 210 -12.12 -12.07 -20.58
N ALA A 211 -11.84 -13.36 -20.73
CA ALA A 211 -12.05 -14.35 -19.68
C ALA A 211 -11.17 -14.08 -18.45
N ALA A 212 -9.90 -13.73 -18.63
CA ALA A 212 -9.01 -13.29 -17.56
C ALA A 212 -9.56 -12.03 -16.86
N GLY A 213 -9.94 -11.01 -17.63
CA GLY A 213 -10.51 -9.76 -17.10
C GLY A 213 -11.80 -9.97 -16.31
N THR A 214 -12.73 -10.78 -16.83
CA THR A 214 -13.96 -11.14 -16.10
C THR A 214 -13.66 -11.96 -14.84
N GLY A 215 -12.72 -12.89 -14.89
CA GLY A 215 -12.23 -13.63 -13.73
C GLY A 215 -11.69 -12.69 -12.64
N SER A 216 -10.90 -11.68 -13.03
CA SER A 216 -10.39 -10.66 -12.11
C SER A 216 -11.50 -9.83 -11.45
N LEU A 217 -12.49 -9.36 -12.20
CA LEU A 217 -13.59 -8.59 -11.63
C LEU A 217 -14.45 -9.42 -10.67
N ILE A 218 -14.78 -10.66 -11.03
CA ILE A 218 -15.52 -11.56 -10.15
C ILE A 218 -14.67 -11.91 -8.91
N GLY A 219 -13.36 -12.07 -9.07
CA GLY A 219 -12.42 -12.24 -7.96
C GLY A 219 -12.43 -11.05 -7.00
N ALA A 220 -12.43 -9.82 -7.51
CA ALA A 220 -12.51 -8.60 -6.72
C ALA A 220 -13.85 -8.45 -5.99
N ILE A 221 -14.97 -8.80 -6.64
CA ILE A 221 -16.30 -8.82 -6.01
C ILE A 221 -16.35 -9.87 -4.90
N CYS A 222 -15.81 -11.06 -5.16
CA CYS A 222 -15.71 -12.12 -4.15
C CYS A 222 -14.86 -11.67 -2.96
N LEU A 223 -13.72 -11.03 -3.22
CA LEU A 223 -12.86 -10.47 -2.18
C LEU A 223 -13.62 -9.43 -1.34
N LEU A 224 -14.29 -8.46 -1.98
CA LEU A 224 -15.10 -7.47 -1.29
C LEU A 224 -16.18 -8.15 -0.42
N ALA A 225 -16.86 -9.17 -0.94
CA ALA A 225 -17.88 -9.91 -0.20
C ALA A 225 -17.31 -10.64 1.03
N VAL A 226 -16.08 -11.13 0.97
CA VAL A 226 -15.39 -11.79 2.10
C VAL A 226 -14.94 -10.78 3.15
N LEU A 227 -14.49 -9.59 2.70
CA LEU A 227 -13.99 -8.52 3.55
C LEU A 227 -15.12 -7.70 4.21
N LEU A 228 -16.29 -7.62 3.57
CA LEU A 228 -17.42 -6.80 4.03
C LEU A 228 -17.94 -7.16 5.44
N PRO A 229 -18.06 -8.44 5.86
CA PRO A 229 -18.45 -8.78 7.23
C PRO A 229 -17.50 -8.22 8.29
N HIS A 230 -16.20 -8.19 8.00
CA HIS A 230 -15.21 -7.62 8.90
C HIS A 230 -15.44 -6.12 9.07
N TRP A 231 -15.70 -5.43 7.95
CA TRP A 231 -15.97 -3.99 7.97
C TRP A 231 -17.31 -3.65 8.65
N LEU A 232 -18.38 -4.39 8.39
CA LEU A 232 -19.71 -4.14 8.97
C LEU A 232 -19.79 -4.51 10.46
N GLY A 233 -18.97 -5.46 10.92
CA GLY A 233 -18.88 -5.87 12.31
C GLY A 233 -17.97 -5.01 13.16
N TYR A 234 -17.34 -3.99 12.56
CA TYR A 234 -16.46 -3.06 13.27
C TYR A 234 -17.29 -2.01 14.01
N ALA A 235 -17.28 -2.08 15.34
CA ALA A 235 -17.72 -0.99 16.20
C ALA A 235 -16.47 -0.21 16.63
N PRO A 236 -16.32 1.07 16.26
CA PRO A 236 -15.24 1.89 16.81
C PRO A 236 -15.49 2.01 18.32
N HIS A 237 -14.60 1.44 19.13
CA HIS A 237 -14.60 1.67 20.56
C HIS A 237 -13.95 3.03 20.83
N ASP A 238 -14.71 3.92 21.46
CA ASP A 238 -14.23 5.20 21.93
C ASP A 238 -13.35 4.90 23.15
N HIS A 239 -12.08 4.61 22.91
CA HIS A 239 -11.11 4.70 23.98
C HIS A 239 -11.12 6.16 24.41
N GLY A 240 -11.56 6.43 25.63
CA GLY A 240 -11.26 7.66 26.34
C GLY A 240 -9.75 7.76 26.57
N SER A 241 -8.98 7.81 25.50
CA SER A 241 -7.59 8.20 25.51
C SER A 241 -7.58 9.70 25.65
N GLU A 242 -6.93 10.18 26.72
CA GLU A 242 -6.24 11.46 26.66
C GLU A 242 -5.55 11.58 25.29
N ASP A 243 -6.05 12.49 24.46
CA ASP A 243 -5.43 13.04 23.27
C ASP A 243 -4.36 12.17 22.58
N VAL A 244 -4.80 11.21 21.75
CA VAL A 244 -4.25 11.16 20.39
C VAL A 244 -4.93 12.26 19.59
N ALA A 245 -4.69 13.50 20.01
CA ALA A 245 -5.06 14.69 19.28
C ALA A 245 -4.28 14.68 17.96
N VAL A 246 -4.95 14.21 16.91
CA VAL A 246 -4.76 14.76 15.58
C VAL A 246 -5.20 16.21 15.70
N VAL A 247 -4.20 17.08 15.91
CA VAL A 247 -4.28 18.51 16.23
C VAL A 247 -5.48 19.18 15.57
N SER A 248 -6.52 19.42 16.37
CA SER A 248 -7.55 20.39 16.06
C SER A 248 -6.94 21.79 16.17
N GLN A 249 -7.08 22.58 15.11
CA GLN A 249 -6.57 23.94 15.05
C GLN A 249 -7.23 24.82 16.12
N THR A 250 -6.44 25.37 17.04
CA THR A 250 -6.78 26.68 17.65
C THR A 250 -5.53 27.38 18.17
N THR A 251 -4.65 27.85 17.28
CA THR A 251 -3.76 28.98 17.62
C THR A 251 -3.37 29.74 16.36
N ILE A 252 -4.15 30.78 16.01
CA ILE A 252 -3.67 31.86 15.14
C ILE A 252 -3.11 32.97 16.04
N SER A 253 -1.88 33.35 15.73
CA SER A 253 -1.05 34.39 16.34
C SER A 253 -1.77 35.70 16.64
N GLN A 254 -1.49 36.32 17.79
CA GLN A 254 -1.28 37.77 17.89
C GLN A 254 -0.29 38.13 19.01
N MET A 255 0.90 38.60 18.61
CA MET A 255 1.67 39.59 19.38
C MET A 255 2.14 40.66 18.39
N THR A 256 1.48 41.82 18.41
CA THR A 256 2.09 43.16 18.55
C THR A 256 1.03 44.27 18.49
N VAL A 257 0.86 44.97 19.62
CA VAL A 257 0.68 46.43 19.82
C VAL A 257 -0.39 47.19 19.00
N SER A 258 -1.49 47.63 19.65
CA SER A 258 -1.73 49.04 20.03
C SER A 258 -3.20 49.32 20.45
N SER A 259 -3.34 50.03 21.58
CA SER A 259 -4.34 51.06 21.91
C SER A 259 -5.85 50.77 21.89
N ALA A 260 -6.41 50.78 23.11
CA ALA A 260 -7.46 51.68 23.61
C ALA A 260 -8.95 51.49 23.22
N LEU A 261 -9.78 51.66 24.26
CA LEU A 261 -11.17 52.13 24.32
C LEU A 261 -12.32 51.09 24.27
N HIS A 262 -12.84 50.80 25.47
CA HIS A 262 -14.23 50.96 25.94
C HIS A 262 -15.43 50.37 25.16
N ALA A 263 -16.33 49.81 25.98
CA ALA A 263 -17.79 49.82 25.94
C ALA A 263 -18.54 48.62 25.31
N ASP A 264 -19.21 47.89 26.22
CA ASP A 264 -20.63 47.56 26.29
C ASP A 264 -21.40 46.98 25.08
N ASP A 265 -22.08 45.87 25.41
CA ASP A 265 -23.53 45.63 25.28
C ASP A 265 -24.12 44.61 24.28
N HIS A 266 -25.00 43.78 24.87
CA HIS A 266 -26.25 43.15 24.39
C HIS A 266 -26.29 41.83 23.56
N ALA A 267 -26.73 40.78 24.28
CA ALA A 267 -28.07 40.14 24.24
C ALA A 267 -28.52 39.16 23.10
N GLY A 268 -29.11 38.04 23.55
CA GLY A 268 -30.20 37.28 22.89
C GLY A 268 -29.96 35.76 22.76
N HIS A 269 -30.52 34.92 23.66
CA HIS A 269 -31.74 34.07 23.50
C HIS A 269 -31.51 32.78 22.65
N ASP A 270 -31.96 31.54 22.96
CA ASP A 270 -33.02 31.00 23.81
C ASP A 270 -32.78 29.52 24.21
N GLU A 271 -33.54 29.08 25.22
CA GLU A 271 -33.65 27.76 25.86
C GLU A 271 -34.29 26.65 25.00
N HIS A 272 -34.03 25.37 25.32
CA HIS A 272 -35.05 24.31 25.25
C HIS A 272 -34.78 23.11 26.21
N VAL A 273 -35.56 23.11 27.30
CA VAL A 273 -36.39 22.03 27.89
C VAL A 273 -35.93 20.56 27.78
N GLY A 274 -35.69 19.96 28.94
CA GLY A 274 -35.60 18.51 29.15
C GLY A 274 -36.96 17.83 29.37
N HIS A 275 -36.98 16.52 29.15
CA HIS A 275 -38.10 15.64 29.51
C HIS A 275 -37.62 14.57 30.50
N ASP A 276 -38.35 14.45 31.60
CA ASP A 276 -38.26 13.38 32.59
C ASP A 276 -39.06 12.14 32.15
N GLU A 277 -38.59 10.96 32.58
CA GLU A 277 -39.31 9.99 33.43
C GLU A 277 -38.83 8.56 33.15
N HIS A 278 -38.33 7.85 34.18
CA HIS A 278 -38.74 6.47 34.47
C HIS A 278 -38.38 6.05 35.91
N VAL A 279 -39.42 6.04 36.74
CA VAL A 279 -39.87 5.04 37.73
C VAL A 279 -38.82 4.11 38.37
N GLY A 280 -38.75 4.18 39.72
CA GLY A 280 -37.89 3.36 40.57
C GLY A 280 -38.39 1.95 40.88
N HIS A 281 -37.56 1.25 41.65
CA HIS A 281 -37.91 0.05 42.40
C HIS A 281 -37.20 0.06 43.76
N ASP A 282 -37.96 -0.33 44.77
CA ASP A 282 -37.65 -0.32 46.21
C ASP A 282 -36.78 -1.50 46.67
N ASP A 283 -35.97 -1.20 47.69
CA ASP A 283 -35.70 -1.90 48.94
C ASP A 283 -35.44 -3.42 48.98
N HIS A 284 -34.21 -3.76 49.37
CA HIS A 284 -33.92 -4.81 50.36
C HIS A 284 -32.58 -4.56 51.07
N VAL A 285 -32.61 -4.21 52.36
CA VAL A 285 -31.48 -4.42 53.30
C VAL A 285 -32.04 -4.96 54.61
N GLY A 286 -31.42 -6.04 55.09
CA GLY A 286 -31.78 -6.74 56.30
C GLY A 286 -31.06 -6.27 57.56
N HIS A 287 -31.69 -6.63 58.68
CA HIS A 287 -31.21 -6.93 60.04
C HIS A 287 -30.22 -6.01 60.76
N ASP A 288 -30.79 -5.30 61.74
CA ASP A 288 -30.58 -5.37 63.21
C ASP A 288 -29.18 -5.42 63.84
N ASP A 289 -29.08 -4.48 64.78
CA ASP A 289 -28.36 -4.47 66.06
C ASP A 289 -26.84 -4.35 66.05
N HIS A 290 -26.36 -3.18 66.51
CA HIS A 290 -25.72 -3.11 67.82
C HIS A 290 -25.69 -1.67 68.36
N VAL A 291 -26.19 -1.53 69.59
CA VAL A 291 -26.11 -0.36 70.46
C VAL A 291 -24.70 -0.29 71.07
N GLY A 292 -24.08 0.89 71.01
CA GLY A 292 -22.79 1.15 71.63
C GLY A 292 -22.55 2.65 71.86
N HIS A 293 -23.09 3.13 72.99
CA HIS A 293 -22.66 4.26 73.82
C HIS A 293 -22.33 5.62 73.19
N ASP A 294 -23.15 6.60 73.60
CA ASP A 294 -22.76 7.99 73.79
C ASP A 294 -21.71 8.11 74.89
N ASP A 295 -20.70 8.97 74.68
CA ASP A 295 -20.22 9.97 75.63
C ASP A 295 -18.98 10.67 75.04
N HIS A 296 -19.12 11.93 74.65
CA HIS A 296 -18.47 13.05 75.33
C HIS A 296 -18.57 14.37 74.55
N VAL A 297 -18.99 15.37 75.31
CA VAL A 297 -19.03 16.81 75.03
C VAL A 297 -17.60 17.38 74.95
N GLY A 298 -17.36 18.29 74.01
CA GLY A 298 -16.10 19.05 73.94
C GLY A 298 -16.10 20.18 72.90
N HIS A 299 -16.56 21.34 73.34
CA HIS A 299 -16.30 22.74 72.93
C HIS A 299 -15.61 23.10 71.60
N ASP A 300 -16.28 24.02 70.90
CA ASP A 300 -15.90 25.37 70.43
C ASP A 300 -14.48 25.68 69.93
N ASP A 301 -14.47 26.20 68.70
CA ASP A 301 -13.69 27.29 68.11
C ASP A 301 -12.19 27.41 68.41
N HIS A 302 -11.35 27.35 67.36
CA HIS A 302 -10.51 28.48 66.96
C HIS A 302 -9.77 28.27 65.61
N VAL A 303 -9.59 29.42 64.97
CA VAL A 303 -8.87 29.79 63.73
C VAL A 303 -7.41 29.31 63.67
N GLY A 304 -6.93 28.94 62.48
CA GLY A 304 -5.49 28.94 62.17
C GLY A 304 -5.12 28.14 60.92
N HIS A 305 -4.43 28.80 60.00
CA HIS A 305 -3.78 28.22 58.82
C HIS A 305 -2.77 27.11 59.17
N ASP A 306 -2.55 26.15 58.27
CA ASP A 306 -1.29 26.01 57.53
C ASP A 306 -1.32 24.79 56.58
N ASP A 307 -0.67 24.97 55.43
CA ASP A 307 -0.48 23.99 54.38
C ASP A 307 0.22 22.72 54.89
N HIS A 308 -0.35 21.55 54.58
CA HIS A 308 0.35 20.28 54.70
C HIS A 308 0.23 19.44 53.42
N VAL A 309 1.34 19.48 52.67
CA VAL A 309 2.10 18.34 52.13
C VAL A 309 1.31 17.03 52.00
N GLY A 310 1.04 16.65 50.74
CA GLY A 310 0.55 15.34 50.38
C GLY A 310 1.51 14.24 50.84
N HIS A 311 0.94 13.19 51.42
CA HIS A 311 1.62 11.95 51.70
C HIS A 311 1.02 10.82 50.88
N ASP A 312 1.94 10.22 50.13
CA ASP A 312 2.15 8.80 49.83
C ASP A 312 1.07 8.00 49.10
N ASP A 313 1.42 7.75 47.84
CA ASP A 313 0.85 6.79 46.91
C ASP A 313 0.64 5.42 47.56
N HIS A 314 -0.62 5.02 47.67
CA HIS A 314 -0.94 3.60 47.69
C HIS A 314 -0.70 3.06 46.28
N VAL A 315 0.39 2.31 46.11
CA VAL A 315 0.62 1.41 44.98
C VAL A 315 -0.53 0.40 44.96
N GLY A 316 -1.53 0.72 44.15
CA GLY A 316 -2.54 -0.21 43.70
C GLY A 316 -1.86 -1.28 42.85
N HIS A 317 -1.96 -2.51 43.32
CA HIS A 317 -1.49 -3.71 42.65
C HIS A 317 -2.00 -3.80 41.21
N ASP A 318 -1.08 -4.13 40.31
CA ASP A 318 -1.25 -4.72 38.99
C ASP A 318 -2.71 -4.95 38.58
N ASP A 319 -3.31 -3.96 37.94
CA ASP A 319 -4.42 -4.23 37.05
C ASP A 319 -3.86 -5.10 35.93
N HIS A 320 -4.23 -6.38 35.99
CA HIS A 320 -4.15 -7.28 34.87
C HIS A 320 -4.79 -6.58 33.67
N VAL A 321 -3.97 -6.10 32.75
CA VAL A 321 -4.39 -5.65 31.42
C VAL A 321 -5.05 -6.85 30.78
N GLY A 322 -6.38 -6.87 30.84
CA GLY A 322 -7.20 -7.76 30.04
C GLY A 322 -6.91 -7.44 28.58
N HIS A 323 -6.17 -8.33 27.93
CA HIS A 323 -6.05 -8.39 26.49
C HIS A 323 -7.42 -8.75 25.90
N ASP A 324 -8.29 -7.76 25.70
CA ASP A 324 -9.51 -7.89 24.90
C ASP A 324 -9.46 -6.98 23.65
N ASP A 325 -8.27 -6.51 23.24
CA ASP A 325 -8.07 -5.84 21.96
C ASP A 325 -7.86 -6.87 20.84
N HIS A 326 -8.95 -7.53 20.44
CA HIS A 326 -9.03 -8.12 19.10
C HIS A 326 -9.71 -7.11 18.17
N GLY A 327 -9.06 -5.95 17.99
CA GLY A 327 -9.43 -4.98 16.98
C GLY A 327 -9.40 -5.65 15.61
N ASN A 328 -10.45 -5.48 14.82
CA ASN A 328 -10.53 -6.11 13.50
C ASN A 328 -9.60 -5.37 12.52
N GLU A 329 -8.30 -5.68 12.50
CA GLU A 329 -7.28 -5.06 11.64
C GLU A 329 -7.66 -5.07 10.16
N THR A 330 -8.43 -6.08 9.75
CA THR A 330 -8.99 -6.16 8.39
C THR A 330 -9.93 -4.98 8.12
N ALA A 331 -10.80 -4.63 9.08
CA ALA A 331 -11.70 -3.49 8.98
C ALA A 331 -10.94 -2.16 8.96
N GLU A 332 -9.93 -1.99 9.81
CA GLU A 332 -9.10 -0.79 9.80
C GLU A 332 -8.35 -0.62 8.48
N THR A 333 -7.76 -1.70 7.97
CA THR A 333 -7.09 -1.72 6.67
C THR A 333 -8.05 -1.29 5.56
N LEU A 334 -9.28 -1.78 5.56
CA LEU A 334 -10.31 -1.37 4.58
C LEU A 334 -10.69 0.10 4.71
N LEU A 335 -10.87 0.60 5.94
CA LEU A 335 -11.16 2.01 6.21
C LEU A 335 -10.03 2.91 5.69
N ARG A 336 -8.78 2.56 5.97
CA ARG A 336 -7.59 3.29 5.45
C ARG A 336 -7.56 3.25 3.92
N PHE A 337 -7.78 2.08 3.31
CA PHE A 337 -7.81 1.95 1.85
C PHE A 337 -8.88 2.83 1.21
N VAL A 338 -10.11 2.79 1.72
CA VAL A 338 -11.24 3.59 1.21
C VAL A 338 -10.98 5.08 1.44
N SER A 339 -10.50 5.47 2.62
CA SER A 339 -10.21 6.86 2.96
C SER A 339 -9.12 7.45 2.05
N LEU A 340 -7.99 6.76 1.88
CA LEU A 340 -6.92 7.18 0.98
C LEU A 340 -7.41 7.25 -0.47
N SER A 341 -8.21 6.27 -0.91
CA SER A 341 -8.78 6.25 -2.26
C SER A 341 -9.72 7.42 -2.49
N LEU A 342 -10.56 7.76 -1.52
CA LEU A 342 -11.52 8.86 -1.58
C LEU A 342 -10.80 10.22 -1.68
N HIS A 343 -9.70 10.40 -0.95
CA HIS A 343 -8.88 11.62 -1.00
C HIS A 343 -8.05 11.72 -2.28
N ALA A 344 -7.54 10.60 -2.80
CA ALA A 344 -6.74 10.58 -4.02
C ALA A 344 -7.57 10.72 -5.30
N ALA A 345 -8.80 10.19 -5.32
CA ALA A 345 -9.59 10.04 -6.54
C ALA A 345 -9.84 11.35 -7.32
N PRO A 346 -10.20 12.49 -6.69
CA PRO A 346 -10.43 13.73 -7.44
C PRO A 346 -9.15 14.26 -8.08
N ALA A 347 -8.04 14.23 -7.36
CA ALA A 347 -6.74 14.66 -7.88
C ALA A 347 -6.26 13.76 -9.02
N LEU A 348 -6.45 12.44 -8.90
CA LEU A 348 -6.14 11.47 -9.94
C LEU A 348 -7.01 11.69 -11.19
N LEU A 349 -8.32 11.88 -11.01
CA LEU A 349 -9.25 12.15 -12.10
C LEU A 349 -8.88 13.45 -12.83
N PHE A 350 -8.59 14.50 -12.07
CA PHE A 350 -8.12 15.77 -12.63
C PHE A 350 -6.80 15.61 -13.38
N ALA A 351 -5.85 14.84 -12.83
CA ALA A 351 -4.58 14.56 -13.50
C ALA A 351 -4.75 13.80 -14.82
N TYR A 352 -5.66 12.82 -14.86
CA TYR A 352 -5.99 12.09 -16.09
C TYR A 352 -6.65 12.99 -17.14
N ILE A 353 -7.59 13.87 -16.74
CA ILE A 353 -8.21 14.85 -17.64
C ILE A 353 -7.17 15.83 -18.17
N LEU A 354 -6.29 16.33 -17.31
CA LEU A 354 -5.24 17.27 -17.69
C LEU A 354 -4.23 16.63 -18.65
N THR A 355 -3.80 15.39 -18.37
CA THR A 355 -2.90 14.63 -19.27
C THR A 355 -3.55 14.41 -20.63
N TRP A 356 -4.84 14.05 -20.63
CA TRP A 356 -5.62 13.90 -21.86
C TRP A 356 -5.68 15.22 -22.64
N LEU A 357 -5.92 16.35 -21.98
CA LEU A 357 -5.98 17.66 -22.61
C LEU A 357 -4.62 18.08 -23.18
N ILE A 358 -3.51 17.86 -22.47
CA ILE A 358 -2.15 18.14 -22.96
C ILE A 358 -1.85 17.30 -24.22
N ASN A 359 -2.20 16.01 -24.19
CA ASN A 359 -2.04 15.10 -25.31
C ASN A 359 -3.01 15.40 -26.48
N PHE A 360 -4.12 16.08 -26.21
CA PHE A 360 -5.06 16.57 -27.21
C PHE A 360 -4.51 17.81 -27.92
N VAL A 361 -3.98 18.77 -27.16
CA VAL A 361 -3.43 20.02 -27.70
C VAL A 361 -2.13 19.77 -28.48
N LYS A 362 -1.36 18.72 -28.12
CA LYS A 362 -0.02 18.39 -28.68
C LYS A 362 0.76 19.64 -29.05
N PRO A 363 1.13 20.49 -28.06
CA PRO A 363 1.93 21.65 -28.36
C PRO A 363 3.13 21.19 -29.18
N ALA A 364 3.27 21.74 -30.39
CA ALA A 364 4.42 21.50 -31.24
C ALA A 364 5.60 22.14 -30.52
N PHE A 365 6.24 21.40 -29.62
CA PHE A 365 7.48 21.79 -29.01
C PHE A 365 8.55 21.76 -30.10
N ASN A 366 8.58 22.79 -30.95
CA ASN A 366 9.67 23.14 -31.87
C ASN A 366 10.89 23.61 -31.05
N LEU A 367 11.25 22.82 -30.06
CA LEU A 367 12.09 23.21 -28.93
C LEU A 367 13.56 22.88 -29.19
N VAL A 368 13.91 22.19 -30.29
CA VAL A 368 15.28 21.72 -30.56
C VAL A 368 16.29 22.88 -30.57
N GLY A 369 15.89 24.05 -31.09
CA GLY A 369 16.74 25.26 -31.06
C GLY A 369 16.85 25.93 -29.68
N GLN A 370 15.80 25.88 -28.86
CA GLN A 370 15.75 26.50 -27.52
C GLN A 370 16.27 25.55 -26.40
N LEU A 371 16.28 24.25 -26.68
CA LEU A 371 16.76 23.16 -25.82
C LEU A 371 18.28 23.17 -25.66
N ARG A 372 19.03 23.78 -26.58
CA ARG A 372 20.48 23.86 -26.44
C ARG A 372 20.84 24.76 -25.26
N SER A 373 21.70 24.26 -24.38
CA SER A 373 22.26 25.02 -23.25
C SER A 373 23.75 25.20 -23.50
N THR A 374 24.27 26.37 -23.13
CA THR A 374 25.66 26.75 -23.37
C THR A 374 26.61 26.29 -22.25
N GLY A 375 26.11 25.63 -21.20
CA GLY A 375 26.93 25.08 -20.14
C GLY A 375 26.17 24.13 -19.19
N PRO A 376 26.88 23.36 -18.32
CA PRO A 376 26.30 22.31 -17.49
C PRO A 376 25.20 22.80 -16.54
N VAL A 377 25.37 23.97 -15.92
CA VAL A 377 24.38 24.56 -15.00
C VAL A 377 23.09 24.93 -15.71
N ALA A 378 23.19 25.69 -16.81
CA ALA A 378 22.04 26.03 -17.63
C ALA A 378 21.38 24.79 -18.24
N GLY A 379 22.17 23.76 -18.57
CA GLY A 379 21.67 22.47 -19.03
C GLY A 379 20.87 21.76 -17.96
N ALA A 380 21.43 21.60 -16.77
CA ALA A 380 20.78 20.93 -15.64
C ALA A 380 19.45 21.62 -15.29
N LEU A 381 19.44 22.95 -15.13
CA LEU A 381 18.22 23.70 -14.84
C LEU A 381 17.17 23.58 -15.94
N LYS A 382 17.56 23.74 -17.22
CA LYS A 382 16.62 23.57 -18.34
C LYS A 382 16.03 22.16 -18.38
N GLY A 383 16.87 21.14 -18.21
CA GLY A 383 16.41 19.75 -18.24
C GLY A 383 15.41 19.45 -17.13
N THR A 384 15.66 19.93 -15.90
CA THR A 384 14.71 19.80 -14.79
C THR A 384 13.39 20.51 -15.08
N LEU A 385 13.43 21.75 -15.60
CA LEU A 385 12.24 22.51 -15.96
C LEU A 385 11.41 21.85 -17.07
N ILE A 386 12.08 21.20 -18.03
CA ILE A 386 11.41 20.46 -19.11
C ILE A 386 10.82 19.14 -18.61
N GLY A 387 11.45 18.52 -17.60
CA GLY A 387 10.91 17.33 -16.95
C GLY A 387 9.67 17.62 -16.12
N LEU A 388 9.58 18.82 -15.53
CA LEU A 388 8.52 19.26 -14.61
C LEU A 388 7.07 19.03 -15.12
N PRO A 389 6.68 19.43 -16.35
CA PRO A 389 5.29 19.29 -16.80
C PRO A 389 4.93 17.91 -17.38
N LEU A 390 5.85 16.94 -17.39
CA LEU A 390 5.69 15.73 -18.20
C LEU A 390 5.44 14.50 -17.30
N PRO A 391 4.23 13.90 -17.33
CA PRO A 391 3.86 12.72 -16.54
C PRO A 391 4.42 11.48 -17.24
N ILE A 392 5.74 11.37 -17.24
CA ILE A 392 6.48 10.41 -18.04
C ILE A 392 7.17 9.43 -17.08
N CYS A 393 6.87 8.15 -17.26
CA CYS A 393 7.54 7.08 -16.53
C CYS A 393 8.97 6.86 -17.05
N ILE A 394 9.80 6.17 -16.27
CA ILE A 394 11.23 5.95 -16.60
C ILE A 394 11.46 5.39 -18.02
N PRO A 395 10.69 4.41 -18.54
CA PRO A 395 10.86 3.90 -19.90
C PRO A 395 10.72 4.97 -20.98
N ASP A 396 9.68 5.79 -20.87
CA ASP A 396 9.42 6.87 -21.82
C ASP A 396 10.43 8.02 -21.65
N ALA A 397 10.82 8.33 -20.42
CA ALA A 397 11.86 9.31 -20.11
C ALA A 397 13.22 8.89 -20.69
N SER A 398 13.55 7.60 -20.64
CA SER A 398 14.76 7.01 -21.22
C SER A 398 14.76 7.07 -22.76
N SER A 399 13.59 6.90 -23.39
CA SER A 399 13.42 7.09 -24.84
C SER A 399 13.63 8.56 -25.23
N MET A 400 13.05 9.48 -24.48
CA MET A 400 13.22 10.92 -24.70
C MET A 400 14.66 11.38 -24.43
N TYR A 401 15.33 10.84 -23.42
CA TYR A 401 16.76 11.06 -23.17
C TYR A 401 17.59 10.76 -24.43
N LYS A 402 17.36 9.61 -25.07
CA LYS A 402 18.08 9.24 -26.31
C LYS A 402 17.81 10.25 -27.43
N GLN A 403 16.58 10.74 -27.55
CA GLN A 403 16.22 11.74 -28.55
C GLN A 403 16.91 13.09 -28.26
N LEU A 404 16.99 13.53 -27.00
CA LEU A 404 17.69 14.74 -26.59
C LEU A 404 19.19 14.67 -26.88
N ILE A 405 19.82 13.55 -26.57
CA ILE A 405 21.24 13.31 -26.89
C ILE A 405 21.47 13.30 -28.41
N LYS A 406 20.61 12.60 -29.18
CA LYS A 406 20.68 12.61 -30.66
C LYS A 406 20.44 13.99 -31.28
N ALA A 407 19.63 14.82 -30.63
CA ALA A 407 19.39 16.20 -31.02
C ALA A 407 20.54 17.16 -30.66
N GLY A 408 21.62 16.66 -30.03
CA GLY A 408 22.79 17.45 -29.65
C GLY A 408 22.60 18.26 -28.37
N CYS A 409 21.68 17.87 -27.49
CA CYS A 409 21.57 18.45 -26.15
C CYS A 409 22.69 17.92 -25.24
N GLY A 410 23.26 18.80 -24.41
CA GLY A 410 24.32 18.41 -23.47
C GLY A 410 23.86 17.36 -22.46
N SER A 411 24.81 16.54 -22.00
CA SER A 411 24.56 15.44 -21.04
C SER A 411 23.90 15.89 -19.74
N ALA A 412 24.26 17.08 -19.25
CA ALA A 412 23.68 17.69 -18.05
C ALA A 412 22.17 17.89 -18.17
N LEU A 413 21.70 18.36 -19.33
CA LEU A 413 20.27 18.58 -19.61
C LEU A 413 19.53 17.25 -19.73
N ALA A 414 20.09 16.32 -20.51
CA ALA A 414 19.43 15.05 -20.75
C ALA A 414 19.27 14.25 -19.44
N VAL A 415 20.29 14.25 -18.58
CA VAL A 415 20.22 13.56 -17.28
C VAL A 415 19.29 14.25 -16.30
N SER A 416 19.37 15.57 -16.15
CA SER A 416 18.46 16.25 -15.21
C SER A 416 17.01 16.10 -15.64
N PHE A 417 16.73 16.08 -16.95
CA PHE A 417 15.43 15.71 -17.51
C PHE A 417 15.03 14.27 -17.12
N LEU A 418 15.90 13.28 -17.38
CA LEU A 418 15.65 11.86 -17.11
C LEU A 418 15.30 11.61 -15.64
N VAL A 419 15.90 12.37 -14.73
CA VAL A 419 15.70 12.24 -13.28
C VAL A 419 14.51 13.06 -12.80
N ALA A 420 14.30 14.27 -13.33
CA ALA A 420 13.20 15.14 -12.92
C ALA A 420 11.83 14.60 -13.35
N SER A 421 11.71 14.07 -14.58
CA SER A 421 10.44 13.62 -15.15
C SER A 421 9.66 12.61 -14.28
N PRO A 422 10.27 11.51 -13.78
CA PRO A 422 9.52 10.55 -12.98
C PRO A 422 9.26 11.01 -11.55
N VAL A 423 9.99 12.01 -11.02
CA VAL A 423 9.89 12.45 -9.62
C VAL A 423 8.93 13.64 -9.46
N ILE A 424 8.94 14.57 -10.42
CA ILE A 424 8.24 15.86 -10.35
C ILE A 424 6.97 15.87 -11.22
N GLY A 425 6.50 14.71 -11.67
CA GLY A 425 5.28 14.59 -12.47
C GLY A 425 4.11 15.32 -11.82
N PHE A 426 3.38 16.11 -12.63
CA PHE A 426 2.27 16.92 -12.11
C PHE A 426 1.17 16.05 -11.50
N ASP A 427 0.98 14.83 -12.00
CA ASP A 427 0.05 13.83 -11.46
C ASP A 427 0.43 13.43 -10.04
N ALA A 428 1.72 13.20 -9.80
CA ALA A 428 2.25 12.92 -8.46
C ALA A 428 2.11 14.14 -7.53
N LEU A 429 2.37 15.36 -8.01
CA LEU A 429 2.20 16.59 -7.22
C LEU A 429 0.73 16.86 -6.87
N LEU A 430 -0.18 16.65 -7.82
CA LEU A 430 -1.62 16.83 -7.60
C LEU A 430 -2.17 15.86 -6.56
N ILE A 431 -1.76 14.58 -6.61
CA ILE A 431 -2.16 13.57 -5.62
C ILE A 431 -1.48 13.78 -4.27
N SER A 432 -0.31 14.42 -4.26
CA SER A 432 0.38 14.80 -3.01
C SER A 432 -0.40 15.85 -2.23
N LEU A 433 -1.13 16.75 -2.88
CA LEU A 433 -1.87 17.81 -2.20
C LEU A 433 -2.93 17.26 -1.21
N PRO A 434 -3.88 16.40 -1.62
CA PRO A 434 -4.89 15.88 -0.71
C PRO A 434 -4.35 14.88 0.32
N LEU A 435 -3.20 14.24 0.06
CA LEU A 435 -2.67 13.18 0.92
C LEU A 435 -1.58 13.66 1.89
N LEU A 436 -0.75 14.61 1.48
CA LEU A 436 0.40 15.09 2.25
C LEU A 436 0.22 16.55 2.72
N GLY A 437 -0.58 17.35 2.02
CA GLY A 437 -0.70 18.79 2.25
C GLY A 437 0.34 19.62 1.49
N ALA A 438 0.06 20.92 1.34
CA ALA A 438 0.82 21.82 0.47
C ALA A 438 2.30 21.96 0.86
N GLU A 439 2.60 21.94 2.17
CA GLU A 439 3.96 22.07 2.69
C GLU A 439 4.85 20.90 2.27
N TRP A 440 4.35 19.67 2.44
CA TRP A 440 5.03 18.47 1.99
C TRP A 440 5.18 18.39 0.47
N VAL A 441 4.19 18.87 -0.29
CA VAL A 441 4.31 18.99 -1.75
C VAL A 441 5.44 19.95 -2.11
N GLY A 442 5.56 21.08 -1.41
CA GLY A 442 6.64 22.05 -1.57
C GLY A 442 8.01 21.43 -1.29
N ILE A 443 8.16 20.72 -0.16
CA ILE A 443 9.40 20.04 0.20
C ILE A 443 9.76 18.99 -0.86
N ARG A 444 8.81 18.13 -1.23
CA ARG A 444 8.99 17.11 -2.27
C ARG A 444 9.48 17.73 -3.58
N LEU A 445 8.86 18.83 -4.01
CA LEU A 445 9.23 19.55 -5.23
C LEU A 445 10.65 20.13 -5.15
N VAL A 446 10.96 20.86 -4.08
CA VAL A 446 12.29 21.50 -3.92
C VAL A 446 13.39 20.45 -3.84
N MET A 447 13.21 19.39 -3.05
CA MET A 447 14.20 18.32 -2.91
C MET A 447 14.42 17.55 -4.22
N ALA A 448 13.35 17.30 -4.98
CA ALA A 448 13.45 16.68 -6.29
C ALA A 448 14.20 17.55 -7.31
N ILE A 449 13.96 18.87 -7.30
CA ILE A 449 14.72 19.83 -8.13
C ILE A 449 16.19 19.80 -7.75
N ILE A 450 16.51 19.84 -6.45
CA ILE A 450 17.91 19.80 -5.97
C ILE A 450 18.57 18.49 -6.41
N LEU A 451 17.90 17.34 -6.27
CA LEU A 451 18.41 16.05 -6.72
C LEU A 451 18.71 16.05 -8.23
N ALA A 452 17.72 16.45 -9.04
CA ALA A 452 17.85 16.43 -10.51
C ALA A 452 18.94 17.38 -11.01
N VAL A 453 19.02 18.59 -10.45
CA VAL A 453 20.05 19.58 -10.82
C VAL A 453 21.43 19.10 -10.37
N THR A 454 21.58 18.64 -9.13
CA THR A 454 22.86 18.15 -8.59
C THR A 454 23.40 16.99 -9.40
N LEU A 455 22.53 16.05 -9.77
CA LEU A 455 22.94 14.90 -10.57
C LEU A 455 23.25 15.28 -12.03
N GLY A 456 22.43 16.15 -12.64
CA GLY A 456 22.71 16.70 -13.96
C GLY A 456 24.04 17.46 -14.02
N LEU A 457 24.37 18.22 -12.96
CA LEU A 457 25.64 18.91 -12.81
C LEU A 457 26.81 17.93 -12.63
N LEU A 458 26.69 16.99 -11.70
CA LEU A 458 27.72 16.00 -11.41
C LEU A 458 28.09 15.23 -12.68
N ILE A 459 27.10 14.73 -13.40
CA ILE A 459 27.31 14.02 -14.66
C ILE A 459 27.81 14.98 -15.75
N GLY A 460 27.22 16.15 -15.90
CA GLY A 460 27.67 17.15 -16.87
C GLY A 460 29.14 17.54 -16.72
N LEU A 461 29.65 17.58 -15.48
CA LEU A 461 31.04 17.88 -15.17
C LEU A 461 31.96 16.66 -15.35
N LEU A 462 31.52 15.47 -14.93
CA LEU A 462 32.30 14.23 -15.05
C LEU A 462 32.43 13.74 -16.50
N PHE A 463 31.43 14.00 -17.34
CA PHE A 463 31.35 13.51 -18.72
C PHE A 463 31.62 14.59 -19.76
N LYS A 464 32.56 15.50 -19.48
CA LYS A 464 33.02 16.57 -20.39
C LYS A 464 33.81 16.04 -21.61
N LYS A 465 33.25 15.07 -22.36
CA LYS A 465 33.88 14.51 -23.55
C LYS A 465 32.93 14.50 -24.76
N ASP A 466 33.35 15.26 -25.77
CA ASP A 466 32.89 15.35 -27.18
C ASP A 466 31.58 16.09 -27.53
N ASP A 467 31.37 17.30 -26.96
CA ASP A 467 30.47 18.30 -27.56
C ASP A 467 31.03 18.95 -28.85
N SER A 468 32.24 18.56 -29.30
CA SER A 468 32.97 19.24 -30.38
C SER A 468 32.86 18.60 -31.77
N ASN A 469 32.14 17.49 -31.99
CA ASN A 469 32.14 16.87 -33.33
C ASN A 469 30.87 16.19 -33.87
N THR A 470 29.68 16.40 -33.30
CA THR A 470 28.45 15.98 -33.98
C THR A 470 28.04 17.00 -35.04
N LYS A 471 28.46 16.74 -36.29
CA LYS A 471 27.83 17.33 -37.48
C LYS A 471 26.32 17.09 -37.41
N ILE A 472 25.59 18.18 -37.59
CA ILE A 472 24.14 18.26 -37.70
C ILE A 472 23.66 17.24 -38.75
N CYS A 473 22.83 16.29 -38.33
CA CYS A 473 22.01 15.50 -39.25
C CYS A 473 20.65 15.22 -38.61
N ALA A 474 19.87 16.30 -38.46
CA ALA A 474 18.42 16.18 -38.42
C ALA A 474 17.86 17.41 -39.13
N THR A 475 17.57 17.26 -40.42
CA THR A 475 16.61 18.14 -41.09
C THR A 475 15.25 17.99 -40.39
N PRO A 476 14.40 19.03 -40.32
CA PRO A 476 13.13 19.03 -39.59
C PRO A 476 12.05 18.05 -40.11
N GLU A 477 12.40 17.10 -40.97
CA GLU A 477 11.46 16.37 -41.82
C GLU A 477 11.04 14.98 -41.30
N GLN A 478 11.54 14.55 -40.13
CA GLN A 478 11.18 13.24 -39.55
C GLN A 478 10.13 13.27 -38.43
N LEU A 479 9.58 14.43 -38.08
CA LEU A 479 8.35 14.53 -37.28
C LEU A 479 7.11 14.47 -38.19
N LYS A 480 6.99 13.43 -39.03
CA LYS A 480 5.76 13.23 -39.82
C LYS A 480 4.65 12.71 -38.92
N GLN A 481 3.79 13.65 -38.53
CA GLN A 481 2.49 13.47 -37.89
C GLN A 481 1.57 12.55 -38.70
N SER A 482 1.10 11.48 -38.06
CA SER A 482 0.01 10.64 -38.57
C SER A 482 -1.35 11.30 -38.27
N THR A 483 -2.24 11.25 -39.25
CA THR A 483 -3.41 12.14 -39.42
C THR A 483 -4.75 11.59 -38.92
N SER A 484 -4.81 10.49 -38.15
CA SER A 484 -6.07 10.01 -37.54
C SER A 484 -6.28 10.57 -36.12
N ARG A 485 -6.52 11.89 -36.05
CA ARG A 485 -6.31 12.73 -34.85
C ARG A 485 -7.22 12.46 -33.64
N LEU A 486 -8.46 11.98 -33.82
CA LEU A 486 -9.41 11.83 -32.69
C LEU A 486 -9.44 10.40 -32.13
N LYS A 487 -9.63 9.42 -33.00
CA LYS A 487 -9.71 8.00 -32.63
C LYS A 487 -8.39 7.49 -32.04
N HIS A 488 -7.26 7.95 -32.58
CA HIS A 488 -5.94 7.55 -32.10
C HIS A 488 -5.56 8.20 -30.75
N ALA A 489 -6.05 9.42 -30.45
CA ALA A 489 -5.85 10.04 -29.14
C ALA A 489 -6.72 9.38 -28.06
N PHE A 490 -7.97 9.04 -28.41
CA PHE A 490 -8.93 8.40 -27.51
C PHE A 490 -8.59 6.94 -27.22
N GLU A 491 -8.30 6.14 -28.26
CA GLU A 491 -8.03 4.70 -28.11
C GLU A 491 -6.62 4.40 -27.59
N HIS A 492 -5.61 5.23 -27.89
CA HIS A 492 -4.21 4.89 -27.58
C HIS A 492 -3.52 5.80 -26.56
N GLY A 493 -4.01 7.03 -26.31
CA GLY A 493 -3.37 7.94 -25.33
C GLY A 493 -3.91 7.79 -23.91
N PHE A 494 -5.23 7.95 -23.76
CA PHE A 494 -5.90 7.90 -22.45
C PHE A 494 -5.95 6.49 -21.85
N ALA A 495 -6.34 5.50 -22.66
CA ALA A 495 -6.36 4.11 -22.25
C ALA A 495 -4.98 3.64 -21.80
N HIS A 496 -3.93 3.94 -22.58
CA HIS A 496 -2.55 3.56 -22.24
C HIS A 496 -2.06 4.20 -20.95
N LEU A 497 -2.41 5.48 -20.70
CA LEU A 497 -2.06 6.16 -19.45
C LEU A 497 -2.66 5.46 -18.24
N ILE A 498 -3.96 5.14 -18.27
CA ILE A 498 -4.63 4.42 -17.18
C ILE A 498 -4.03 3.02 -17.05
N ASP A 499 -3.85 2.31 -18.16
CA ASP A 499 -3.32 0.95 -18.17
C ASP A 499 -1.91 0.88 -17.55
N HIS A 500 -1.10 1.94 -17.67
CA HIS A 500 0.24 1.99 -17.07
C HIS A 500 0.23 2.53 -15.63
N THR A 501 -0.61 3.50 -15.29
CA THR A 501 -0.60 4.18 -13.97
C THR A 501 -1.46 3.49 -12.92
N ALA A 502 -2.59 2.90 -13.32
CA ALA A 502 -3.53 2.26 -12.40
C ALA A 502 -2.92 1.12 -11.55
N PRO A 503 -2.05 0.24 -12.10
CA PRO A 503 -1.39 -0.78 -11.28
C PRO A 503 -0.57 -0.20 -10.15
N TRP A 504 0.17 0.88 -10.41
CA TRP A 504 1.00 1.55 -9.42
C TRP A 504 0.19 2.27 -8.36
N VAL A 505 -0.89 2.95 -8.75
CA VAL A 505 -1.79 3.63 -7.83
C VAL A 505 -2.47 2.62 -6.90
N LEU A 506 -2.98 1.52 -7.46
CA LEU A 506 -3.62 0.47 -6.67
C LEU A 506 -2.62 -0.20 -5.71
N PHE A 507 -1.42 -0.55 -6.20
CA PHE A 507 -0.36 -1.11 -5.36
C PHE A 507 0.02 -0.16 -4.21
N GLY A 508 0.15 1.13 -4.52
CA GLY A 508 0.41 2.19 -3.56
C GLY A 508 -0.63 2.31 -2.46
N LEU A 509 -1.92 2.34 -2.84
CA LEU A 509 -3.05 2.40 -1.92
C LEU A 509 -3.15 1.15 -1.05
N ILE A 510 -2.95 -0.04 -1.62
CA ILE A 510 -2.94 -1.30 -0.86
C ILE A 510 -1.77 -1.31 0.12
N ALA A 511 -0.56 -1.02 -0.36
CA ALA A 511 0.63 -0.98 0.50
C ALA A 511 0.46 0.02 1.64
N ALA A 512 -0.10 1.21 1.37
CA ALA A 512 -0.38 2.21 2.39
C ALA A 512 -1.46 1.76 3.38
N ALA A 513 -2.53 1.11 2.91
CA ALA A 513 -3.60 0.62 3.77
C ALA A 513 -3.13 -0.48 4.72
N THR A 514 -2.32 -1.41 4.21
CA THR A 514 -1.74 -2.53 4.98
C THR A 514 -0.60 -2.07 5.90
N PHE A 515 0.04 -0.93 5.61
CA PHE A 515 1.07 -0.38 6.48
C PHE A 515 0.41 0.25 7.71
N THR A 516 0.43 -0.43 8.85
CA THR A 516 -0.19 0.13 10.05
C THR A 516 0.74 1.16 10.74
N PRO A 517 0.19 2.22 11.34
CA PRO A 517 0.97 3.21 12.09
C PRO A 517 1.69 2.66 13.32
N THR A 518 1.19 1.55 13.87
CA THR A 518 1.67 0.92 15.11
C THR A 518 2.91 0.05 14.91
N ILE A 519 3.22 -0.31 13.67
CA ILE A 519 4.19 -1.39 13.39
C ILE A 519 5.57 -0.84 13.07
N GLY A 520 6.44 -0.88 14.07
CA GLY A 520 7.85 -1.17 13.82
C GLY A 520 8.76 0.00 13.46
N TRP A 521 8.35 1.27 13.59
CA TRP A 521 9.32 2.37 13.63
C TRP A 521 9.69 2.79 15.04
N GLN A 522 8.92 2.37 16.04
CA GLN A 522 9.16 2.69 17.45
C GLN A 522 10.57 2.28 17.92
N PHE A 523 11.06 1.10 17.52
CA PHE A 523 12.43 0.67 17.85
C PHE A 523 13.53 1.52 17.17
N LEU A 524 13.18 2.26 16.11
CA LEU A 524 14.07 3.20 15.41
C LEU A 524 13.80 4.66 15.75
N GLN A 525 12.86 4.97 16.65
CA GLN A 525 12.59 6.36 17.04
C GLN A 525 13.82 7.01 17.66
N GLN A 526 14.65 6.22 18.36
CA GLN A 526 15.90 6.70 18.95
C GLN A 526 17.02 6.90 17.92
N GLU A 527 16.90 6.34 16.71
CA GLU A 527 17.92 6.44 15.66
C GLU A 527 17.33 6.93 14.31
N PRO A 528 16.88 8.20 14.21
CA PRO A 528 16.23 8.73 13.01
C PRO A 528 17.05 8.63 11.71
N TRP A 529 18.39 8.71 11.81
CA TRP A 529 19.26 8.55 10.64
C TRP A 529 19.22 7.13 10.05
N LEU A 530 19.02 6.11 10.90
CA LEU A 530 18.91 4.72 10.47
C LEU A 530 17.60 4.50 9.71
N GLN A 531 16.55 5.26 10.05
CA GLN A 531 15.31 5.25 9.27
C GLN A 531 15.52 5.74 7.84
N VAL A 532 16.36 6.78 7.63
CA VAL A 532 16.70 7.28 6.29
C VAL A 532 17.39 6.19 5.47
N VAL A 533 18.38 5.53 6.06
CA VAL A 533 19.12 4.44 5.39
C VAL A 533 18.18 3.28 5.06
N LEU A 534 17.36 2.85 6.01
CA LEU A 534 16.42 1.75 5.83
C LEU A 534 15.38 2.08 4.75
N ALA A 535 14.84 3.29 4.74
CA ALA A 535 13.91 3.75 3.71
C ALA A 535 14.54 3.69 2.32
N ILE A 536 15.78 4.15 2.15
CA ILE A 536 16.51 4.02 0.88
C ILE A 536 16.66 2.55 0.49
N LEU A 537 17.09 1.69 1.42
CA LEU A 537 17.28 0.25 1.15
C LEU A 537 15.98 -0.44 0.73
N ILE A 538 14.85 -0.08 1.37
CA ILE A 538 13.53 -0.58 1.00
C ILE A 538 13.12 -0.04 -0.37
N ALA A 539 13.46 1.21 -0.72
CA ALA A 539 13.12 1.80 -2.01
C ALA A 539 13.86 1.15 -3.20
N LEU A 540 15.15 0.82 -3.03
CA LEU A 540 16.03 0.33 -4.10
C LEU A 540 15.51 -0.87 -4.94
N PRO A 541 14.94 -1.94 -4.35
CA PRO A 541 14.50 -3.10 -5.14
C PRO A 541 13.22 -2.88 -5.95
N PHE A 542 12.40 -1.88 -5.61
CA PHE A 542 11.10 -1.66 -6.22
C PHE A 542 11.14 -0.49 -7.21
N HIS A 543 10.40 -0.61 -8.31
CA HIS A 543 10.29 0.46 -9.30
C HIS A 543 9.10 1.37 -8.97
N PHE A 544 9.13 2.14 -7.88
CA PHE A 544 7.96 2.92 -7.51
C PHE A 544 7.62 4.02 -8.54
N CYS A 545 6.35 4.13 -8.92
CA CYS A 545 5.86 5.36 -9.56
C CYS A 545 5.69 6.45 -8.50
N ALA A 546 6.06 7.69 -8.81
CA ALA A 546 5.88 8.84 -7.90
C ALA A 546 4.42 9.01 -7.47
N THR A 547 3.47 8.72 -8.36
CA THR A 547 2.04 8.79 -8.06
C THR A 547 1.62 7.67 -7.11
N GLY A 548 2.03 6.43 -7.40
CA GLY A 548 1.72 5.26 -6.58
C GLY A 548 2.36 5.28 -5.18
N ILE A 549 3.55 5.85 -5.01
CA ILE A 549 4.20 5.88 -3.68
C ILE A 549 3.58 6.93 -2.73
N THR A 550 2.80 7.88 -3.25
CA THR A 550 2.30 9.03 -2.47
C THR A 550 1.42 8.64 -1.28
N PRO A 551 0.46 7.70 -1.39
CA PRO A 551 -0.29 7.21 -0.23
C PRO A 551 0.60 6.56 0.84
N VAL A 552 1.66 5.85 0.42
CA VAL A 552 2.63 5.24 1.34
C VAL A 552 3.38 6.32 2.11
N LEU A 553 3.79 7.41 1.44
CA LEU A 553 4.43 8.56 2.11
C LEU A 553 3.51 9.18 3.17
N ALA A 554 2.21 9.33 2.87
CA ALA A 554 1.25 9.91 3.80
C ALA A 554 1.12 9.04 5.07
N ILE A 555 1.00 7.73 4.90
CA ILE A 555 0.92 6.80 6.03
C ILE A 555 2.25 6.71 6.79
N MET A 556 3.41 6.76 6.12
CA MET A 556 4.70 6.85 6.82
C MET A 556 4.76 8.08 7.74
N LEU A 557 4.27 9.24 7.29
CA LEU A 557 4.24 10.44 8.12
C LEU A 557 3.27 10.32 9.29
N ILE A 558 2.08 9.75 9.06
CA ILE A 558 1.08 9.51 10.12
C ILE A 558 1.62 8.50 11.14
N ALA A 559 2.36 7.48 10.68
CA ALA A 559 3.07 6.50 11.50
C ALA A 559 4.27 7.06 12.28
N GLY A 560 4.59 8.35 12.12
CA GLY A 560 5.70 8.98 12.83
C GLY A 560 7.09 8.60 12.27
N VAL A 561 7.17 8.13 11.02
CA VAL A 561 8.45 7.98 10.32
C VAL A 561 9.10 9.34 10.17
N SER A 562 10.41 9.43 10.42
CA SER A 562 11.14 10.69 10.36
C SER A 562 10.97 11.38 8.99
N PRO A 563 10.79 12.72 8.98
CA PRO A 563 10.69 13.50 7.75
C PRO A 563 11.79 13.22 6.72
N GLY A 564 13.03 13.03 7.20
CA GLY A 564 14.17 12.71 6.37
C GLY A 564 14.03 11.38 5.63
N ALA A 565 13.48 10.35 6.29
CA ALA A 565 13.27 9.04 5.70
C ALA A 565 12.17 9.08 4.63
N VAL A 566 11.08 9.80 4.89
CA VAL A 566 10.00 10.01 3.91
C VAL A 566 10.51 10.75 2.67
N VAL A 567 11.31 11.80 2.84
CA VAL A 567 11.95 12.52 1.72
C VAL A 567 12.88 11.60 0.95
N ALA A 568 13.78 10.89 1.62
CA ALA A 568 14.71 9.98 0.94
C ALA A 568 13.99 8.88 0.17
N PHE A 569 12.93 8.28 0.74
CA PHE A 569 12.07 7.31 0.08
C PHE A 569 11.39 7.89 -1.17
N SER A 570 10.82 9.11 -1.04
CA SER A 570 10.12 9.81 -2.13
C SER A 570 11.02 10.17 -3.30
N LEU A 571 12.31 10.35 -3.06
CA LEU A 571 13.32 10.66 -4.07
C LEU A 571 13.86 9.39 -4.73
N VAL A 572 14.24 8.39 -3.92
CA VAL A 572 14.88 7.17 -4.42
C VAL A 572 13.90 6.29 -5.18
N GLY A 573 12.70 6.06 -4.65
CA GLY A 573 11.73 5.14 -5.24
C GLY A 573 11.43 5.40 -6.74
N PRO A 574 11.06 6.63 -7.13
CA PRO A 574 10.78 6.97 -8.53
C PRO A 574 12.01 7.32 -9.36
N THR A 575 13.21 7.41 -8.77
CA THR A 575 14.44 7.69 -9.53
C THR A 575 15.21 6.42 -9.84
N LEU A 576 15.40 5.53 -8.86
CA LEU A 576 16.22 4.34 -8.97
C LEU A 576 15.38 3.12 -9.30
N ASN A 577 15.68 2.50 -10.43
CA ASN A 577 15.18 1.17 -10.75
C ASN A 577 16.23 0.38 -11.56
N LEU A 578 15.98 -0.93 -11.72
CA LEU A 578 16.84 -1.81 -12.50
C LEU A 578 16.92 -1.41 -13.98
N ASP A 579 15.87 -0.81 -14.52
CA ASP A 579 15.79 -0.46 -15.94
C ASP A 579 16.67 0.76 -16.27
N LEU A 580 16.75 1.75 -15.38
CA LEU A 580 17.67 2.89 -15.45
C LEU A 580 19.12 2.41 -15.36
N TYR A 581 19.42 1.55 -14.38
CA TYR A 581 20.77 0.97 -14.24
C TYR A 581 21.19 0.25 -15.52
N ARG A 582 20.32 -0.61 -16.07
CA ARG A 582 20.60 -1.33 -17.32
C ARG A 582 20.71 -0.40 -18.51
N PHE A 583 19.80 0.56 -18.64
CA PHE A 583 19.83 1.53 -19.72
C PHE A 583 21.15 2.31 -19.77
N ILE A 584 21.64 2.77 -18.61
CA ILE A 584 22.94 3.46 -18.52
C ILE A 584 24.07 2.47 -18.80
N LYS A 585 24.03 1.27 -18.24
CA LYS A 585 25.04 0.23 -18.45
C LYS A 585 25.18 -0.14 -19.94
N ASP A 586 24.06 -0.29 -20.64
CA ASP A 586 23.98 -0.78 -22.02
C ASP A 586 24.31 0.32 -23.03
N ASN A 587 24.00 1.59 -22.73
CA ASN A 587 24.30 2.72 -23.62
C ASN A 587 25.64 3.41 -23.31
N GLN A 588 26.18 3.22 -22.10
CA GLN A 588 27.42 3.86 -21.63
C GLN A 588 28.38 2.79 -21.09
N SER A 589 28.51 2.64 -19.76
CA SER A 589 29.32 1.58 -19.16
C SER A 589 28.83 1.20 -17.76
N LYS A 590 29.23 0.00 -17.29
CA LYS A 590 28.88 -0.49 -15.93
C LYS A 590 29.36 0.44 -14.82
N HIS A 591 30.54 1.06 -14.99
CA HIS A 591 31.13 1.94 -13.96
C HIS A 591 30.33 3.23 -13.84
N ILE A 592 29.87 3.76 -14.98
CA ILE A 592 29.01 4.94 -15.03
C ILE A 592 27.67 4.62 -14.38
N ALA A 593 27.05 3.49 -14.73
CA ALA A 593 25.78 3.08 -14.11
C ALA A 593 25.87 2.99 -12.58
N ILE A 594 26.93 2.38 -12.05
CA ILE A 594 27.17 2.30 -10.59
C ILE A 594 27.39 3.70 -10.01
N ALA A 595 28.20 4.54 -10.65
CA ALA A 595 28.46 5.90 -10.16
C ALA A 595 27.18 6.75 -10.10
N VAL A 596 26.29 6.64 -11.07
CA VAL A 596 25.00 7.34 -11.07
C VAL A 596 24.10 6.85 -9.94
N VAL A 597 23.99 5.52 -9.75
CA VAL A 597 23.20 4.96 -8.64
C VAL A 597 23.74 5.42 -7.29
N MET A 598 25.06 5.34 -7.09
CA MET A 598 25.70 5.80 -5.85
C MET A 598 25.51 7.30 -5.64
N ALA A 599 25.57 8.12 -6.70
CA ALA A 599 25.32 9.55 -6.61
C ALA A 599 23.88 9.84 -6.19
N ILE A 600 22.88 9.15 -6.75
CA ILE A 600 21.47 9.32 -6.37
C ILE A 600 21.28 8.94 -4.89
N VAL A 601 21.80 7.78 -4.47
CA VAL A 601 21.72 7.34 -3.07
C VAL A 601 22.39 8.34 -2.13
N THR A 602 23.58 8.82 -2.49
CA THR A 602 24.33 9.77 -1.65
C THR A 602 23.60 11.10 -1.53
N VAL A 603 23.12 11.67 -2.64
CA VAL A 603 22.37 12.93 -2.62
C VAL A 603 21.06 12.77 -1.85
N ALA A 604 20.31 11.68 -2.06
CA ALA A 604 19.08 11.43 -1.32
C ALA A 604 19.32 11.25 0.19
N LEU A 605 20.40 10.55 0.59
CA LEU A 605 20.80 10.41 1.98
C LEU A 605 21.13 11.78 2.60
N LEU A 606 21.94 12.59 1.91
CA LEU A 606 22.30 13.94 2.40
C LEU A 606 21.08 14.85 2.51
N LEU A 607 20.16 14.82 1.54
CA LEU A 607 18.92 15.59 1.59
C LEU A 607 17.98 15.11 2.71
N GLY A 608 17.84 13.79 2.89
CA GLY A 608 17.03 13.22 3.96
C GLY A 608 17.58 13.60 5.35
N LEU A 609 18.88 13.41 5.57
CA LEU A 609 19.53 13.84 6.82
C LEU A 609 19.46 15.37 7.01
N GLY A 610 19.57 16.15 5.93
CA GLY A 610 19.43 17.60 5.96
C GLY A 610 18.04 18.04 6.42
N ILE A 611 16.98 17.43 5.90
CA ILE A 611 15.59 17.71 6.30
C ILE A 611 15.38 17.37 7.78
N MET A 612 15.97 16.29 8.25
CA MET A 612 15.87 15.89 9.66
C MET A 612 16.41 16.96 10.62
N TYR A 613 17.46 17.68 10.22
CA TYR A 613 18.02 18.78 11.00
C TYR A 613 17.26 20.10 10.79
N TRP A 614 16.75 20.34 9.57
CA TRP A 614 16.17 21.63 9.19
C TRP A 614 14.70 21.77 9.57
N VAL A 615 13.92 20.68 9.53
CA VAL A 615 12.50 20.69 9.89
C VAL A 615 12.16 19.45 10.73
N PRO A 616 12.53 19.43 12.02
CA PRO A 616 12.23 18.31 12.91
C PRO A 616 10.72 18.16 13.15
N GLU A 617 9.96 19.26 13.11
CA GLU A 617 8.51 19.29 13.31
C GLU A 617 7.83 19.91 12.09
N LEU A 618 7.47 19.07 11.11
CA LEU A 618 6.54 19.45 10.05
C LEU A 618 5.11 19.15 10.52
N PRO A 619 4.10 19.92 10.07
CA PRO A 619 2.73 19.54 10.33
C PRO A 619 2.48 18.15 9.76
N LYS A 620 1.87 17.32 10.59
CA LYS A 620 1.38 16.01 10.17
C LYS A 620 0.38 16.23 9.02
N PRO A 621 0.31 15.30 8.05
CA PRO A 621 -0.73 15.37 7.03
C PRO A 621 -2.09 15.58 7.69
N TRP A 622 -2.88 16.52 7.17
CA TRP A 622 -4.19 16.88 7.69
C TRP A 622 -5.25 15.78 7.52
N LEU A 623 -4.85 14.62 6.97
CA LEU A 623 -5.72 13.50 6.64
C LEU A 623 -6.35 12.93 7.92
N THR A 624 -7.53 13.44 8.27
CA THR A 624 -8.37 12.80 9.28
C THR A 624 -8.96 11.54 8.65
N LEU A 625 -8.72 10.38 9.28
CA LEU A 625 -9.20 9.10 8.79
C LEU A 625 -10.70 8.88 9.00
N ALA A 626 -11.40 9.85 9.61
CA ALA A 626 -12.83 9.82 9.84
C ALA A 626 -13.61 10.30 8.59
N PRO A 627 -14.46 9.47 7.97
CA PRO A 627 -15.29 9.89 6.85
C PRO A 627 -16.39 10.84 7.34
N HIS A 628 -16.28 12.13 7.00
CA HIS A 628 -17.41 13.07 7.10
C HIS A 628 -18.30 12.89 5.87
N TRP A 629 -19.39 12.15 6.03
CA TRP A 629 -20.24 11.67 4.92
C TRP A 629 -21.09 12.77 4.25
N GLN A 630 -21.23 13.96 4.85
CA GLN A 630 -22.30 14.89 4.47
C GLN A 630 -21.91 16.02 3.50
N ASP A 631 -20.62 16.34 3.31
CA ASP A 631 -20.23 17.53 2.53
C ASP A 631 -19.44 17.28 1.23
N ASP A 632 -19.10 16.03 0.89
CA ASP A 632 -18.10 15.71 -0.15
C ASP A 632 -18.57 14.76 -1.28
N TRP A 633 -19.81 14.91 -1.78
CA TRP A 633 -20.38 14.05 -2.83
C TRP A 633 -19.50 13.91 -4.10
N TRP A 634 -18.76 14.97 -4.45
CA TRP A 634 -17.87 15.02 -5.61
C TRP A 634 -16.66 14.09 -5.46
N ARG A 635 -16.20 13.83 -4.22
CA ARG A 635 -15.13 12.86 -3.94
C ARG A 635 -15.59 11.45 -4.23
N TYR A 636 -16.79 11.09 -3.77
CA TYR A 636 -17.41 9.81 -4.04
C TYR A 636 -17.67 9.61 -5.54
N LEU A 637 -18.18 10.64 -6.23
CA LEU A 637 -18.36 10.58 -7.68
C LEU A 637 -17.01 10.35 -8.39
N SER A 638 -15.96 11.06 -7.99
CA SER A 638 -14.62 10.88 -8.55
C SER A 638 -14.09 9.47 -8.31
N LEU A 639 -14.27 8.93 -7.10
CA LEU A 639 -13.87 7.57 -6.74
C LEU A 639 -14.61 6.52 -7.58
N VAL A 640 -15.91 6.68 -7.78
CA VAL A 640 -16.72 5.80 -8.65
C VAL A 640 -16.19 5.85 -10.08
N ILE A 641 -15.93 7.04 -10.64
CA ILE A 641 -15.39 7.18 -12.00
C ILE A 641 -14.03 6.50 -12.13
N VAL A 642 -13.10 6.77 -11.20
CA VAL A 642 -11.76 6.16 -11.20
C VAL A 642 -11.85 4.64 -11.07
N THR A 643 -12.71 4.14 -10.18
CA THR A 643 -12.93 2.70 -9.99
C THR A 643 -13.44 2.05 -11.27
N ILE A 644 -14.39 2.69 -11.97
CA ILE A 644 -14.88 2.22 -13.27
C ILE A 644 -13.75 2.19 -14.32
N LEU A 645 -12.92 3.24 -14.38
CA LEU A 645 -11.77 3.29 -15.30
C LEU A 645 -10.77 2.16 -15.03
N PHE A 646 -10.46 1.89 -13.76
CA PHE A 646 -9.57 0.80 -13.36
C PHE A 646 -10.20 -0.56 -13.65
N ALA A 647 -11.50 -0.73 -13.38
CA ALA A 647 -12.24 -1.95 -13.70
C ALA A 647 -12.25 -2.23 -15.22
N ILE A 648 -12.41 -1.19 -16.06
CA ILE A 648 -12.31 -1.33 -17.52
C ILE A 648 -10.88 -1.73 -17.94
N SER A 649 -9.84 -1.15 -17.33
CA SER A 649 -8.45 -1.54 -17.57
C SER A 649 -8.22 -3.02 -17.23
N ILE A 650 -8.65 -3.46 -16.05
CA ILE A 650 -8.55 -4.85 -15.58
C ILE A 650 -9.37 -5.78 -16.47
N LEU A 651 -10.58 -5.39 -16.90
CA LEU A 651 -11.43 -6.20 -17.78
C LEU A 651 -10.79 -6.44 -19.16
N ARG A 652 -10.03 -5.45 -19.67
CA ARG A 652 -9.34 -5.55 -20.97
C ARG A 652 -8.05 -6.35 -20.91
N ARG A 653 -7.29 -6.25 -19.81
CA ARG A 653 -5.95 -6.85 -19.69
C ARG A 653 -5.91 -8.16 -18.89
N GLY A 654 -6.82 -8.33 -17.92
CA GLY A 654 -6.69 -9.28 -16.82
C GLY A 654 -5.76 -8.77 -15.73
N ALA A 655 -6.04 -9.10 -14.46
CA ALA A 655 -5.28 -8.62 -13.30
C ALA A 655 -3.80 -9.03 -13.33
N ARG A 656 -3.48 -10.18 -13.93
CA ARG A 656 -2.10 -10.65 -14.00
C ARG A 656 -1.27 -9.82 -14.97
N SER A 657 -1.77 -9.59 -16.18
CA SER A 657 -1.15 -8.69 -17.17
C SER A 657 -1.09 -7.25 -16.66
N PHE A 658 -2.08 -6.84 -15.87
CA PHE A 658 -2.11 -5.56 -15.18
C PHE A 658 -0.99 -5.45 -14.13
N MET A 659 -0.79 -6.46 -13.28
CA MET A 659 0.26 -6.49 -12.26
C MET A 659 1.68 -6.73 -12.82
N LEU A 660 1.81 -7.38 -13.99
CA LEU A 660 3.09 -7.47 -14.70
C LEU A 660 3.69 -6.10 -15.02
N GLU A 661 2.87 -5.04 -15.04
CA GLU A 661 3.33 -3.67 -15.19
C GLU A 661 4.23 -3.21 -14.02
N LEU A 662 4.07 -3.81 -12.83
CA LEU A 662 4.91 -3.52 -11.67
C LEU A 662 6.31 -4.15 -11.78
N LEU A 663 6.48 -5.16 -12.62
CA LEU A 663 7.74 -5.87 -12.77
C LEU A 663 8.65 -5.20 -13.80
N PRO A 664 9.98 -5.16 -13.56
CA PRO A 664 10.96 -4.65 -14.52
C PRO A 664 10.86 -5.39 -15.86
N HIS A 665 11.15 -4.69 -16.95
CA HIS A 665 10.95 -5.22 -18.31
C HIS A 665 11.76 -6.51 -18.59
N SER A 666 12.89 -6.70 -17.88
CA SER A 666 13.69 -7.93 -17.96
C SER A 666 12.98 -9.18 -17.46
N PHE A 667 12.07 -9.02 -16.49
CA PHE A 667 11.30 -10.13 -15.94
C PHE A 667 10.06 -10.42 -16.80
N ARG A 668 9.58 -9.43 -17.57
CA ARG A 668 8.45 -9.59 -18.51
C ARG A 668 8.80 -10.45 -19.74
N HIS A 669 10.08 -10.53 -20.11
CA HIS A 669 10.55 -11.24 -21.32
C HIS A 669 11.67 -12.25 -21.04
N ALA A 670 11.76 -12.80 -19.83
CA ALA A 670 12.62 -13.96 -19.62
C ALA A 670 12.14 -15.07 -20.57
N LYS A 671 12.91 -15.32 -21.64
CA LYS A 671 12.62 -16.40 -22.58
C LYS A 671 12.41 -17.68 -21.75
N PRO A 672 11.35 -18.45 -21.98
CA PRO A 672 11.24 -19.76 -21.34
C PRO A 672 12.53 -20.51 -21.68
N HIS A 673 13.24 -20.95 -20.64
CA HIS A 673 14.35 -21.88 -20.84
C HIS A 673 13.75 -23.06 -21.58
N HIS A 674 14.16 -23.26 -22.84
CA HIS A 674 13.87 -24.48 -23.57
C HIS A 674 14.48 -25.63 -22.77
N HIS A 675 13.67 -26.26 -21.93
CA HIS A 675 13.94 -27.60 -21.47
C HIS A 675 13.79 -28.49 -22.71
N HIS A 676 14.90 -28.72 -23.39
CA HIS A 676 15.05 -29.92 -24.22
C HIS A 676 14.89 -31.11 -23.26
N HIS A 677 13.68 -31.64 -23.20
CA HIS A 677 13.39 -32.97 -22.67
C HIS A 677 13.61 -34.02 -23.75
#